data_AF-A0A4P6HJ83-F1
#
_entry.id   AF-A0A4P6HJ83-F1
#
_cell.length_a   1.000
_cell.length_b   1.000
_cell.length_c   1.000
_cell.angle_alpha   90.00
_cell.angle_beta   90.00
_cell.angle_gamma   90.00
#
_symmetry.space_group_name_H-M   'P 1'
#
loop_
_entity.id
_entity.type
_entity.pdbx_description
1 polymer ?
#
loop_
_entity_poly.entity_id
_entity_poly.type
_entity_poly.pdbx_seq_one_letter_code
_entity_poly.pdbx_strand_id
1 'polypeptide(L)'
;MALTPHHGVREPSSMPTTDNRRLYWLLLAVLLVAAVCLRLLHLGDPSLWWDEFITLGTALLPVKRMLHTLSVIGPSDFGGEFFPPLYHLITRAVLTVTHDDTALRGISVVAGTATVAVMYGFVGELFTRRAGLFAAALTTFCVYHIHYSRELRPYSLFTLLGLLSLWTLYRALNRGGLANYVAYAAATTAMCYSSSMGTTNIGAQGLFTAYYLLRGLVSRELTPRRALHKGLALAACVGVVGLCFLPWLPAYRNIFALLRQEKSPGIPEGFVVSVLTEFFAYAAPKRGLPWLPLALASLGGLGVALAKPRLRPGLVLLAFFAFMPVAAFLLAGTQLEISSRYVFNAFFALLALAGLGLDAGLNRIADYVGLTPSRRALTLPLAGLGCCLLLCAMDLSTLPSYYRRETSYNKELADYLAWNKNNVDYLFLQSNRNPKLITNWYLPSVYKTLAQYQPKGYKRAYHVIQSDLNPAMKPFPMHKVARFMDSAVYRLGLVSAAPVVLFPDAAGNAVYADTFDDYRFYADCEEADNIAPESRYHTLTHYDYERPGHVLYRFVAAPGTAYAAGRLSLDFSAIFLEGIPSDSRVTIALAVGDGPLVPLETLTGDAFLGPDGKLVAPNYEKRRFIHRDYPLSQAITGASTLRLRIDYGPVANPGVIEVNGLELAATLTGRPANADPAQSALERVAANNALAAWRPGQTRLDAALYAFPTRPGIPQGPANPADALPGFLAEHPSLEPVFAIPGPDGKPAYVLYDPALARPFLPLAADRPERLLENDAAPTEFASLKLTGALNRPKLAVAGRGLDIGVLAPSPSTLLLTRSGLGVLRFEPSFAREAEALAAFPLAYNIRKNADEDCLACRDAAPCSLTVPLSSAYPITALRILSYPRIFADKAGKNRLTVAFSEDGAKFTTLDTLASNRSGHWEGLMVRRISVLRFTKPIHNGFVRFDFSGPGVQLWSRDDTPMRIEAVLDTSAFTGLPAPAGSFAVELLHNGGQPLSLFLTPELLPYRPDLQDNY
;
A
#
# COMPACT_ATOMS: atom_id res chain seq x y z
N MET A 1 53.49 56.70 -48.85
CA MET A 1 52.13 56.34 -48.38
C MET A 1 52.24 54.93 -47.79
N ALA A 2 51.84 54.77 -46.53
CA ALA A 2 52.38 53.79 -45.59
C ALA A 2 51.94 52.33 -45.83
N LEU A 3 52.90 51.43 -45.60
CA LEU A 3 52.71 49.99 -45.36
C LEU A 3 52.22 49.77 -43.92
N THR A 4 51.16 48.98 -43.73
CA THR A 4 50.83 48.35 -42.44
C THR A 4 50.33 46.92 -42.65
N PRO A 5 50.66 45.97 -41.75
CA PRO A 5 50.61 44.53 -42.03
C PRO A 5 49.39 43.83 -41.43
N HIS A 6 49.01 42.71 -42.05
CA HIS A 6 48.07 41.73 -41.54
C HIS A 6 48.54 41.14 -40.19
N HIS A 7 47.79 41.41 -39.11
CA HIS A 7 47.84 40.59 -37.89
C HIS A 7 46.74 39.52 -37.96
N GLY A 8 47.13 38.32 -38.39
CA GLY A 8 46.37 37.10 -38.13
C GLY A 8 46.48 36.74 -36.65
N VAL A 9 45.38 36.92 -35.91
CA VAL A 9 45.24 36.36 -34.56
C VAL A 9 45.04 34.85 -34.72
N ARG A 10 46.07 34.07 -34.37
CA ARG A 10 45.97 32.61 -34.18
C ARG A 10 45.02 32.33 -33.02
N GLU A 11 43.90 31.68 -33.32
CA GLU A 11 43.06 31.01 -32.31
C GLU A 11 43.81 29.83 -31.68
N PRO A 12 43.80 29.67 -30.34
CA PRO A 12 44.11 28.40 -29.71
C PRO A 12 42.83 27.57 -29.60
N SER A 13 42.32 27.05 -30.71
CA SER A 13 41.35 25.94 -30.69
C SER A 13 42.11 24.65 -30.37
N SER A 14 42.49 24.49 -29.09
CA SER A 14 43.06 23.23 -28.59
C SER A 14 41.99 22.14 -28.69
N MET A 15 42.06 21.35 -29.77
CA MET A 15 41.42 20.04 -29.80
C MET A 15 41.95 19.25 -28.58
N PRO A 16 41.07 18.71 -27.72
CA PRO A 16 41.52 17.97 -26.55
C PRO A 16 42.23 16.70 -27.03
N THR A 17 43.42 16.46 -26.49
CA THR A 17 44.15 15.20 -26.65
C THR A 17 43.23 14.02 -26.27
N THR A 18 43.46 12.86 -26.91
CA THR A 18 42.70 11.62 -26.72
C THR A 18 42.55 11.22 -25.24
N ASP A 19 43.54 11.52 -24.40
CA ASP A 19 43.54 11.22 -22.96
C ASP A 19 42.47 11.99 -22.16
N ASN A 20 42.21 13.25 -22.50
CA ASN A 20 41.18 14.02 -21.81
C ASN A 20 39.79 13.41 -22.06
N ARG A 21 39.53 12.90 -23.27
CA ARG A 21 38.24 12.27 -23.59
C ARG A 21 38.01 11.00 -22.77
N ARG A 22 39.06 10.20 -22.53
CA ARG A 22 39.01 9.00 -21.68
C ARG A 22 38.66 9.35 -20.24
N LEU A 23 39.27 10.40 -19.68
CA LEU A 23 38.98 10.88 -18.33
C LEU A 23 37.49 11.20 -18.13
N TYR A 24 36.87 11.99 -19.02
CA TYR A 24 35.44 12.31 -18.88
C TYR A 24 34.54 11.08 -18.96
N TRP A 25 34.88 10.10 -19.81
CA TRP A 25 34.13 8.85 -19.89
C TRP A 25 34.27 8.00 -18.62
N LEU A 26 35.48 7.94 -18.06
CA LEU A 26 35.73 7.28 -16.78
C LEU A 26 34.94 7.95 -15.65
N LEU A 27 35.00 9.28 -15.56
CA LEU A 27 34.25 10.03 -14.53
C LEU A 27 32.73 9.85 -14.69
N LEU A 28 32.22 9.84 -15.93
CA LEU A 28 30.82 9.53 -16.17
C LEU A 28 30.47 8.10 -15.76
N ALA A 29 31.31 7.11 -16.09
CA ALA A 29 31.09 5.72 -15.68
C ALA A 29 31.05 5.59 -14.15
N VAL A 30 31.94 6.27 -13.43
CA VAL A 30 31.91 6.34 -11.95
C VAL A 30 30.61 6.96 -11.46
N LEU A 31 30.14 8.06 -12.06
CA LEU A 31 28.85 8.66 -11.70
C LEU A 31 27.66 7.74 -11.97
N LEU A 32 27.67 6.98 -13.07
CA LEU A 32 26.61 6.01 -13.38
C LEU A 32 26.60 4.85 -12.38
N VAL A 33 27.77 4.32 -12.01
CA VAL A 33 27.87 3.30 -10.94
C VAL A 33 27.34 3.86 -9.62
N ALA A 34 27.77 5.07 -9.24
CA ALA A 34 27.26 5.73 -8.04
C ALA A 34 25.74 5.95 -8.11
N ALA A 35 25.21 6.38 -9.26
CA ALA A 35 23.78 6.60 -9.46
C ALA A 35 22.97 5.32 -9.27
N VAL A 36 23.45 4.18 -9.79
CA VAL A 36 22.84 2.86 -9.62
C VAL A 36 22.90 2.44 -8.15
N CYS A 37 24.07 2.50 -7.51
CA CYS A 37 24.22 2.11 -6.10
C CYS A 37 23.26 2.91 -5.20
N LEU A 38 23.22 4.24 -5.34
CA LEU A 38 22.34 5.11 -4.56
C LEU A 38 20.85 4.85 -4.82
N ARG A 39 20.47 4.28 -5.96
CA ARG A 39 19.07 4.00 -6.31
C ARG A 39 18.63 2.57 -5.99
N LEU A 40 19.54 1.61 -5.90
CA LEU A 40 19.20 0.20 -5.60
C LEU A 40 19.17 -0.15 -4.12
N LEU A 41 19.88 0.58 -3.25
CA LEU A 41 19.93 0.29 -1.81
C LEU A 41 18.53 0.24 -1.20
N HIS A 42 18.12 -0.86 -0.57
CA HIS A 42 16.82 -1.01 0.11
C HIS A 42 15.61 -0.70 -0.79
N LEU A 43 15.70 -0.97 -2.10
CA LEU A 43 14.67 -0.54 -3.05
C LEU A 43 13.33 -1.27 -2.83
N GLY A 44 13.37 -2.54 -2.43
CA GLY A 44 12.17 -3.33 -2.14
C GLY A 44 11.74 -3.34 -0.68
N ASP A 45 12.51 -2.74 0.24
CA ASP A 45 12.17 -2.80 1.67
C ASP A 45 10.86 -2.01 1.96
N PRO A 46 10.74 -0.71 1.62
CA PRO A 46 9.49 0.02 1.82
C PRO A 46 8.34 -0.61 1.04
N SER A 47 7.18 -0.71 1.67
CA SER A 47 5.96 -1.15 1.01
C SER A 47 5.54 -0.21 -0.12
N LEU A 48 4.87 -0.74 -1.14
CA LEU A 48 4.21 0.06 -2.16
C LEU A 48 3.15 0.97 -1.50
N TRP A 49 3.27 2.27 -1.72
CA TRP A 49 2.24 3.23 -1.31
C TRP A 49 1.11 3.28 -2.34
N TRP A 50 0.02 3.99 -2.01
CA TRP A 50 -1.22 3.93 -2.79
C TRP A 50 -1.02 4.25 -4.27
N ASP A 51 -0.27 5.29 -4.60
CA ASP A 51 0.05 5.68 -5.98
C ASP A 51 0.80 4.58 -6.76
N GLU A 52 1.71 3.84 -6.11
CA GLU A 52 2.38 2.70 -6.74
C GLU A 52 1.43 1.52 -6.94
N PHE A 53 0.50 1.30 -6.00
CA PHE A 53 -0.59 0.33 -6.17
C PHE A 53 -1.51 0.67 -7.33
N ILE A 54 -1.80 1.95 -7.59
CA ILE A 54 -2.55 2.36 -8.78
C ILE A 54 -1.84 1.91 -10.05
N THR A 55 -0.53 2.13 -10.12
CA THR A 55 0.28 1.72 -11.27
C THR A 55 0.37 0.20 -11.42
N LEU A 56 0.56 -0.53 -10.33
CA LEU A 56 0.57 -1.99 -10.28
C LEU A 56 -0.79 -2.58 -10.71
N GLY A 57 -1.88 -2.12 -10.08
CA GLY A 57 -3.24 -2.56 -10.37
C GLY A 57 -3.61 -2.34 -11.84
N THR A 58 -3.23 -1.19 -12.40
CA THR A 58 -3.40 -0.90 -13.83
C THR A 58 -2.61 -1.88 -14.70
N ALA A 59 -1.37 -2.19 -14.33
CA ALA A 59 -0.49 -3.08 -15.09
C ALA A 59 -0.95 -4.55 -15.08
N LEU A 60 -1.62 -4.98 -14.01
CA LEU A 60 -2.19 -6.32 -13.86
C LEU A 60 -3.37 -6.57 -14.83
N LEU A 61 -4.15 -5.54 -15.17
CA LEU A 61 -5.27 -5.64 -16.12
C LEU A 61 -4.81 -6.13 -17.50
N PRO A 62 -5.58 -7.02 -18.18
CA PRO A 62 -5.33 -7.38 -19.57
C PRO A 62 -5.10 -6.15 -20.45
N VAL A 63 -4.15 -6.19 -21.41
CA VAL A 63 -3.74 -4.98 -22.17
C VAL A 63 -4.90 -4.22 -22.79
N LYS A 64 -5.86 -4.93 -23.40
CA LYS A 64 -7.06 -4.31 -23.98
C LYS A 64 -7.87 -3.58 -22.91
N ARG A 65 -8.05 -4.20 -21.74
CA ARG A 65 -8.75 -3.59 -20.61
C ARG A 65 -7.98 -2.41 -20.04
N MET A 66 -6.67 -2.54 -19.83
CA MET A 66 -5.80 -1.46 -19.36
C MET A 66 -5.94 -0.20 -20.23
N LEU A 67 -5.78 -0.34 -21.56
CA LEU A 67 -5.90 0.76 -22.51
C LEU A 67 -7.28 1.41 -22.46
N HIS A 68 -8.33 0.58 -22.37
CA HIS A 68 -9.70 1.06 -22.24
C HIS A 68 -9.92 1.83 -20.93
N THR A 69 -9.63 1.21 -19.78
CA THR A 69 -9.78 1.79 -18.43
C THR A 69 -9.05 3.13 -18.32
N LEU A 70 -7.81 3.23 -18.80
CA LEU A 70 -7.05 4.47 -18.80
C LEU A 70 -7.65 5.54 -19.75
N SER A 71 -8.33 5.13 -20.83
CA SER A 71 -8.95 6.06 -21.78
C SER A 71 -10.28 6.66 -21.32
N VAL A 72 -11.06 5.91 -20.53
CA VAL A 72 -12.38 6.35 -20.03
C VAL A 72 -12.37 6.65 -18.52
N ILE A 73 -11.22 6.52 -17.85
CA ILE A 73 -11.10 6.59 -16.38
C ILE A 73 -12.09 5.59 -15.75
N GLY A 74 -12.08 4.37 -16.29
CA GLY A 74 -13.08 3.34 -16.00
C GLY A 74 -12.96 2.77 -14.59
N PRO A 75 -14.01 2.05 -14.12
CA PRO A 75 -13.99 1.39 -12.83
C PRO A 75 -12.87 0.34 -12.77
N SER A 76 -12.17 0.31 -11.63
CA SER A 76 -11.05 -0.57 -11.36
C SER A 76 -10.82 -0.74 -9.85
N ASP A 77 -10.01 -1.74 -9.47
CA ASP A 77 -9.60 -2.00 -8.08
C ASP A 77 -8.75 -0.88 -7.46
N PHE A 78 -8.28 0.08 -8.27
CA PHE A 78 -7.37 1.14 -7.86
C PHE A 78 -7.96 2.56 -8.02
N GLY A 79 -9.24 2.67 -8.40
CA GLY A 79 -9.86 3.95 -8.71
C GLY A 79 -9.40 4.50 -10.06
N GLY A 80 -9.03 5.78 -10.11
CA GLY A 80 -8.65 6.49 -11.35
C GLY A 80 -7.14 6.62 -11.52
N GLU A 81 -6.66 6.39 -12.74
CA GLU A 81 -5.28 6.65 -13.16
C GLU A 81 -5.29 7.65 -14.33
N PHE A 82 -4.39 8.62 -14.30
CA PHE A 82 -4.32 9.72 -15.25
C PHE A 82 -3.07 9.66 -16.13
N PHE A 83 -2.17 8.71 -15.86
CA PHE A 83 -1.00 8.50 -16.68
C PHE A 83 -1.32 7.70 -17.96
N PRO A 84 -0.76 8.10 -19.11
CA PRO A 84 -0.90 7.34 -20.35
C PRO A 84 -0.14 5.99 -20.30
N PRO A 85 -0.35 5.10 -21.27
CA PRO A 85 -0.11 3.66 -21.07
C PRO A 85 1.36 3.21 -21.09
N LEU A 86 2.34 4.03 -21.51
CA LEU A 86 3.71 3.53 -21.73
C LEU A 86 4.32 2.93 -20.47
N TYR A 87 4.22 3.61 -19.34
CA TYR A 87 4.80 3.12 -18.09
C TYR A 87 4.12 1.85 -17.59
N HIS A 88 2.79 1.76 -17.73
CA HIS A 88 2.01 0.58 -17.35
C HIS A 88 2.31 -0.63 -18.26
N LEU A 89 2.53 -0.42 -19.56
CA LEU A 89 2.92 -1.47 -20.50
C LEU A 89 4.31 -2.03 -20.18
N ILE A 90 5.28 -1.16 -19.83
CA ILE A 90 6.60 -1.59 -19.37
C ILE A 90 6.48 -2.36 -18.05
N THR A 91 5.67 -1.85 -17.11
CA THR A 91 5.41 -2.52 -15.83
C THR A 91 4.81 -3.91 -16.02
N ARG A 92 3.82 -4.04 -16.92
CA ARG A 92 3.22 -5.33 -17.28
C ARG A 92 4.25 -6.29 -17.87
N ALA A 93 5.15 -5.81 -18.74
CA ALA A 93 6.22 -6.66 -19.27
C ALA A 93 7.13 -7.20 -18.16
N VAL A 94 7.46 -6.40 -17.13
CA VAL A 94 8.22 -6.87 -15.96
C VAL A 94 7.42 -7.91 -15.15
N LEU A 95 6.12 -7.69 -14.94
CA LEU A 95 5.24 -8.62 -14.23
C LEU A 95 5.14 -10.00 -14.89
N THR A 96 5.41 -10.12 -16.20
CA THR A 96 5.48 -11.44 -16.86
C THR A 96 6.66 -12.30 -16.40
N VAL A 97 7.67 -11.70 -15.78
CA VAL A 97 8.90 -12.38 -15.35
C VAL A 97 8.99 -12.48 -13.83
N THR A 98 8.50 -11.48 -13.08
CA THR A 98 8.67 -11.41 -11.63
C THR A 98 7.55 -10.66 -10.93
N HIS A 99 7.30 -11.02 -9.67
CA HIS A 99 6.30 -10.41 -8.78
C HIS A 99 7.01 -9.84 -7.54
N ASP A 100 7.90 -8.88 -7.75
CA ASP A 100 8.77 -8.33 -6.71
C ASP A 100 8.83 -6.79 -6.80
N ASP A 101 8.68 -6.13 -5.66
CA ASP A 101 8.65 -4.67 -5.56
C ASP A 101 9.94 -4.02 -6.10
N THR A 102 11.10 -4.65 -5.85
CA THR A 102 12.41 -4.16 -6.29
C THR A 102 12.49 -4.15 -7.81
N ALA A 103 12.09 -5.26 -8.44
CA ALA A 103 12.11 -5.40 -9.89
C ALA A 103 11.18 -4.41 -10.59
N LEU A 104 9.98 -4.19 -10.04
CA LEU A 104 9.03 -3.22 -10.58
C LEU A 104 9.59 -1.78 -10.49
N ARG A 105 10.11 -1.38 -9.33
CA ARG A 105 10.77 -0.07 -9.15
C ARG A 105 12.04 0.08 -10.00
N GLY A 106 12.64 -1.03 -10.43
CA GLY A 106 13.80 -1.07 -11.33
C GLY A 106 13.61 -0.29 -12.63
N ILE A 107 12.37 -0.17 -13.14
CA ILE A 107 12.04 0.64 -14.31
C ILE A 107 12.46 2.11 -14.09
N SER A 108 12.09 2.67 -12.95
CA SER A 108 12.43 4.04 -12.57
C SER A 108 13.90 4.20 -12.24
N VAL A 109 14.56 3.17 -11.72
CA VAL A 109 16.01 3.20 -11.46
C VAL A 109 16.79 3.31 -12.76
N VAL A 110 16.41 2.52 -13.76
CA VAL A 110 17.02 2.57 -15.10
C VAL A 110 16.78 3.94 -15.73
N ALA A 111 15.55 4.44 -15.67
CA ALA A 111 15.21 5.75 -16.24
C ALA A 111 15.98 6.90 -15.55
N GLY A 112 15.99 6.93 -14.22
CA GLY A 112 16.71 7.93 -13.42
C GLY A 112 18.23 7.86 -13.61
N THR A 113 18.80 6.67 -13.77
CA THR A 113 20.23 6.49 -14.08
C THR A 113 20.55 6.98 -15.49
N ALA A 114 19.70 6.66 -16.48
CA ALA A 114 19.86 7.15 -17.85
C ALA A 114 19.76 8.69 -17.93
N THR A 115 18.92 9.31 -17.07
CA THR A 115 18.83 10.77 -16.96
C THR A 115 20.17 11.41 -16.61
N VAL A 116 21.02 10.76 -15.80
CA VAL A 116 22.39 11.24 -15.50
C VAL A 116 23.23 11.34 -16.78
N ALA A 117 23.18 10.31 -17.63
CA ALA A 117 23.90 10.31 -18.91
C ALA A 117 23.35 11.35 -19.89
N VAL A 118 22.02 11.51 -19.95
CA VAL A 118 21.37 12.53 -20.78
C VAL A 118 21.74 13.93 -20.31
N MET A 119 21.76 14.19 -19.00
CA MET A 119 22.19 15.48 -18.46
C MET A 119 23.63 15.82 -18.83
N TYR A 120 24.54 14.85 -18.76
CA TYR A 120 25.92 15.03 -19.23
C TYR A 120 26.00 15.47 -20.69
N GLY A 121 25.30 14.76 -21.56
CA GLY A 121 25.31 15.02 -23.00
C GLY A 121 24.60 16.32 -23.38
N PHE A 122 23.39 16.53 -22.86
CA PHE A 122 22.53 17.67 -23.16
C PHE A 122 23.16 18.99 -22.72
N VAL A 123 23.51 19.11 -21.43
CA VAL A 123 24.15 20.32 -20.88
C VAL A 123 25.55 20.52 -21.48
N GLY A 124 26.25 19.42 -21.78
CA GLY A 124 27.52 19.42 -22.49
C GLY A 124 27.46 20.12 -23.85
N GLU A 125 26.36 19.94 -24.58
CA GLU A 125 26.11 20.58 -25.87
C GLU A 125 25.52 21.98 -25.78
N LEU A 126 24.69 22.27 -24.76
CA LEU A 126 24.18 23.62 -24.53
C LEU A 126 25.29 24.59 -24.12
N PHE A 127 26.22 24.13 -23.29
CA PHE A 127 27.25 24.97 -22.68
C PHE A 127 28.66 24.42 -22.90
N THR A 128 29.15 23.58 -21.99
CA THR A 128 30.50 23.01 -22.04
C THR A 128 30.47 21.58 -21.50
N ARG A 129 31.40 20.73 -21.99
CA ARG A 129 31.52 19.34 -21.52
C ARG A 129 31.72 19.20 -20.00
N ARG A 130 32.37 20.19 -19.37
CA ARG A 130 32.54 20.26 -17.91
C ARG A 130 31.24 20.65 -17.21
N ALA A 131 30.52 21.64 -17.70
CA ALA A 131 29.21 21.99 -17.17
C ALA A 131 28.25 20.79 -17.22
N GLY A 132 28.30 20.00 -18.30
CA GLY A 132 27.57 18.73 -18.41
C GLY A 132 27.99 17.70 -17.36
N LEU A 133 29.30 17.51 -17.14
CA LEU A 133 29.79 16.61 -16.09
C LEU A 133 29.30 17.03 -14.70
N PHE A 134 29.34 18.33 -14.39
CA PHE A 134 28.88 18.84 -13.09
C PHE A 134 27.36 18.73 -12.93
N ALA A 135 26.58 19.00 -13.99
CA ALA A 135 25.13 18.79 -13.96
C ALA A 135 24.77 17.30 -13.75
N ALA A 136 25.50 16.37 -14.39
CA ALA A 136 25.35 14.93 -14.18
C ALA A 136 25.70 14.52 -12.74
N ALA A 137 26.79 15.08 -12.18
CA ALA A 137 27.17 14.84 -10.79
C ALA A 137 26.09 15.32 -9.80
N LEU A 138 25.57 16.54 -9.96
CA LEU A 138 24.48 17.06 -9.14
C LEU A 138 23.21 16.19 -9.26
N THR A 139 22.88 15.72 -10.48
CA THR A 139 21.74 14.81 -10.72
C THR A 139 21.93 13.43 -10.07
N THR A 140 23.18 12.99 -9.91
CA THR A 140 23.55 11.71 -9.28
C THR A 140 23.29 11.74 -7.78
N PHE A 141 23.70 12.82 -7.11
CA PHE A 141 23.75 12.93 -5.64
C PHE A 141 22.52 13.61 -5.01
N CYS A 142 21.66 14.25 -5.80
CA CYS A 142 20.44 14.87 -5.28
C CYS A 142 19.38 13.82 -4.87
N VAL A 143 18.99 13.84 -3.60
CA VAL A 143 18.01 12.92 -2.98
C VAL A 143 16.63 13.11 -3.59
N TYR A 144 16.25 14.34 -3.99
CA TYR A 144 15.00 14.58 -4.72
C TYR A 144 14.91 13.73 -5.99
N HIS A 145 15.96 13.72 -6.82
CA HIS A 145 15.98 12.89 -8.03
C HIS A 145 16.13 11.40 -7.72
N ILE A 146 16.91 11.02 -6.70
CA ILE A 146 16.99 9.63 -6.22
C ILE A 146 15.60 9.13 -5.82
N HIS A 147 14.79 9.96 -5.15
CA HIS A 147 13.46 9.59 -4.72
C HIS A 147 12.56 9.17 -5.86
N TYR A 148 12.34 10.05 -6.84
CA TYR A 148 11.48 9.75 -7.97
C TYR A 148 12.07 8.71 -8.92
N SER A 149 13.38 8.42 -8.81
CA SER A 149 14.03 7.28 -9.48
C SER A 149 13.75 5.94 -8.81
N ARG A 150 13.07 5.92 -7.65
CA ARG A 150 12.84 4.71 -6.85
C ARG A 150 11.39 4.34 -6.68
N GLU A 151 10.46 5.12 -7.23
CA GLU A 151 9.04 4.81 -7.17
C GLU A 151 8.59 4.06 -8.42
N LEU A 152 7.63 3.14 -8.27
CA LEU A 152 6.85 2.54 -9.34
C LEU A 152 5.86 3.57 -9.92
N ARG A 153 6.39 4.67 -10.44
CA ARG A 153 5.66 5.82 -11.00
C ARG A 153 6.38 6.37 -12.23
N PRO A 154 5.66 7.01 -13.17
CA PRO A 154 6.22 7.42 -14.45
C PRO A 154 7.16 8.63 -14.40
N TYR A 155 7.36 9.27 -13.25
CA TYR A 155 8.11 10.53 -13.13
C TYR A 155 9.52 10.46 -13.72
N SER A 156 10.28 9.40 -13.41
CA SER A 156 11.65 9.24 -13.93
C SER A 156 11.70 8.95 -15.43
N LEU A 157 10.75 8.16 -15.94
CA LEU A 157 10.65 7.88 -17.36
C LEU A 157 10.24 9.15 -18.14
N PHE A 158 9.26 9.88 -17.64
CA PHE A 158 8.81 11.14 -18.21
C PHE A 158 9.94 12.18 -18.28
N THR A 159 10.70 12.35 -17.20
CA THR A 159 11.80 13.33 -17.14
C THR A 159 12.96 12.95 -18.07
N LEU A 160 13.33 11.66 -18.12
CA LEU A 160 14.31 11.15 -19.09
C LEU A 160 13.90 11.49 -20.52
N LEU A 161 12.67 11.14 -20.91
CA LEU A 161 12.17 11.33 -22.27
C LEU A 161 11.99 12.81 -22.61
N GLY A 162 11.61 13.64 -21.64
CA GLY A 162 11.55 15.09 -21.80
C GLY A 162 12.91 15.71 -22.07
N LEU A 163 13.93 15.36 -21.28
CA LEU A 163 15.30 15.84 -21.49
C LEU A 163 15.89 15.33 -22.82
N LEU A 164 15.64 14.06 -23.17
CA LEU A 164 16.05 13.49 -24.45
C LEU A 164 15.37 14.19 -25.63
N SER A 165 14.08 14.50 -25.52
CA SER A 165 13.32 15.28 -26.50
C SER A 165 13.92 16.68 -26.68
N LEU A 166 14.23 17.41 -25.61
CA LEU A 166 14.92 18.71 -25.70
C LEU A 166 16.31 18.60 -26.36
N TRP A 167 17.07 17.56 -25.98
CA TRP A 167 18.42 17.37 -26.49
C TRP A 167 18.43 17.09 -28.00
N THR A 168 17.57 16.19 -28.44
CA THR A 168 17.40 15.84 -29.85
C THR A 168 16.80 16.98 -30.66
N LEU A 169 15.86 17.76 -30.12
CA LEU A 169 15.39 19.01 -30.73
C LEU A 169 16.54 20.00 -30.97
N TYR A 170 17.36 20.23 -29.93
CA TYR A 170 18.51 21.12 -30.03
C TYR A 170 19.50 20.64 -31.11
N ARG A 171 19.72 19.31 -31.22
CA ARG A 171 20.54 18.72 -32.29
C ARG A 171 19.90 18.85 -33.67
N ALA A 172 18.59 18.63 -33.79
CA ALA A 172 17.86 18.78 -35.05
C ALA A 172 17.92 20.22 -35.57
N LEU A 173 17.80 21.21 -34.67
CA LEU A 173 17.93 22.62 -35.00
C LEU A 173 19.35 22.99 -35.41
N ASN A 174 20.37 22.57 -34.67
CA ASN A 174 21.76 22.95 -34.96
C ASN A 174 22.43 22.13 -36.06
N ARG A 175 22.29 20.81 -36.04
CA ARG A 175 22.98 19.87 -36.96
C ARG A 175 22.09 19.44 -38.13
N GLY A 176 20.76 19.47 -37.97
CA GLY A 176 19.83 18.91 -38.96
C GLY A 176 19.97 17.38 -39.09
N GLY A 177 19.46 16.83 -40.20
CA GLY A 177 19.55 15.41 -40.52
C GLY A 177 18.41 14.56 -39.97
N LEU A 178 17.99 13.58 -40.77
CA LEU A 178 16.81 12.73 -40.51
C LEU A 178 16.88 12.03 -39.14
N ALA A 179 18.04 11.51 -38.76
CA ALA A 179 18.21 10.82 -37.49
C ALA A 179 17.86 11.70 -36.27
N ASN A 180 18.19 13.00 -36.30
CA ASN A 180 17.85 13.91 -35.18
C ASN A 180 16.37 14.25 -35.16
N TYR A 181 15.73 14.40 -36.32
CA TYR A 181 14.29 14.61 -36.43
C TYR A 181 13.49 13.39 -35.96
N VAL A 182 13.91 12.18 -36.37
CA VAL A 182 13.30 10.92 -35.93
C VAL A 182 13.50 10.72 -34.43
N ALA A 183 14.71 10.96 -33.91
CA ALA A 183 14.97 10.85 -32.47
C ALA A 183 14.13 11.84 -31.65
N TYR A 184 13.95 13.07 -32.15
CA TYR A 184 13.05 14.05 -31.55
C TYR A 184 11.59 13.58 -31.55
N ALA A 185 11.06 13.19 -32.71
CA ALA A 185 9.68 12.70 -32.80
C ALA A 185 9.46 11.47 -31.89
N ALA A 186 10.38 10.50 -31.89
CA ALA A 186 10.29 9.31 -31.05
C ALA A 186 10.32 9.63 -29.55
N ALA A 187 11.28 10.45 -29.09
CA ALA A 187 11.39 10.85 -27.69
C ALA A 187 10.16 11.65 -27.23
N THR A 188 9.66 12.56 -28.07
CA THR A 188 8.46 13.37 -27.78
C THR A 188 7.21 12.51 -27.73
N THR A 189 7.02 11.58 -28.66
CA THR A 189 5.90 10.63 -28.62
C THR A 189 5.96 9.79 -27.35
N ALA A 190 7.11 9.20 -27.03
CA ALA A 190 7.27 8.40 -25.81
C ALA A 190 7.03 9.23 -24.53
N MET A 191 7.48 10.48 -24.50
CA MET A 191 7.21 11.42 -23.39
C MET A 191 5.70 11.65 -23.21
N CYS A 192 4.96 11.94 -24.29
CA CYS A 192 3.51 12.12 -24.26
C CYS A 192 2.77 10.85 -23.81
N TYR A 193 3.27 9.68 -24.18
CA TYR A 193 2.72 8.40 -23.73
C TYR A 193 3.17 8.01 -22.30
N SER A 194 4.06 8.77 -21.66
CA SER A 194 4.45 8.58 -20.25
C SER A 194 3.68 9.50 -19.30
N SER A 195 3.36 10.72 -19.74
CA SER A 195 2.60 11.69 -18.95
C SER A 195 1.87 12.68 -19.85
N SER A 196 0.62 12.98 -19.47
CA SER A 196 -0.19 14.04 -20.08
C SER A 196 0.49 15.42 -20.00
N MET A 197 1.42 15.62 -19.05
CA MET A 197 2.22 16.86 -18.98
C MET A 197 3.17 17.04 -20.17
N GLY A 198 3.43 16.00 -20.97
CA GLY A 198 4.28 16.10 -22.16
C GLY A 198 3.80 17.13 -23.18
N THR A 199 2.50 17.41 -23.24
CA THR A 199 1.93 18.46 -24.12
C THR A 199 2.46 19.85 -23.76
N THR A 200 2.68 20.14 -22.47
CA THR A 200 3.29 21.41 -22.03
C THR A 200 4.73 21.53 -22.52
N ASN A 201 5.49 20.43 -22.52
CA ASN A 201 6.85 20.41 -23.05
C ASN A 201 6.89 20.65 -24.56
N ILE A 202 5.92 20.14 -25.33
CA ILE A 202 5.78 20.45 -26.77
C ILE A 202 5.58 21.96 -26.97
N GLY A 203 4.77 22.61 -26.14
CA GLY A 203 4.60 24.06 -26.16
C GLY A 203 5.91 24.82 -25.94
N ALA A 204 6.70 24.41 -24.93
CA ALA A 204 8.03 24.98 -24.67
C ALA A 204 8.98 24.80 -25.87
N GLN A 205 8.96 23.61 -26.48
CA GLN A 205 9.76 23.27 -27.65
C GLN A 205 9.36 24.08 -28.89
N GLY A 206 8.06 24.35 -29.07
CA GLY A 206 7.52 25.22 -30.12
C GLY A 206 7.99 26.67 -29.96
N LEU A 207 7.86 27.22 -28.75
CA LEU A 207 8.33 28.59 -28.44
C LEU A 207 9.85 28.73 -28.65
N PHE A 208 10.63 27.73 -28.21
CA PHE A 208 12.07 27.71 -28.46
C PHE A 208 12.41 27.62 -29.95
N THR A 209 11.69 26.79 -30.70
CA THR A 209 11.88 26.66 -32.16
C THR A 209 11.63 27.99 -32.85
N ALA A 210 10.54 28.68 -32.51
CA ALA A 210 10.24 30.01 -33.03
C ALA A 210 11.36 31.01 -32.70
N TYR A 211 11.79 31.05 -31.44
CA TYR A 211 12.93 31.88 -31.01
C TYR A 211 14.21 31.58 -31.80
N TYR A 212 14.57 30.30 -31.96
CA TYR A 212 15.78 29.87 -32.65
C TYR A 212 15.77 30.31 -34.13
N LEU A 213 14.65 30.10 -34.82
CA LEU A 213 14.49 30.48 -36.23
C LEU A 213 14.51 32.01 -36.40
N LEU A 214 13.75 32.74 -35.58
CA LEU A 214 13.72 34.21 -35.62
C LEU A 214 15.10 34.82 -35.33
N ARG A 215 15.79 34.33 -34.28
CA ARG A 215 17.16 34.74 -33.97
C ARG A 215 18.08 34.49 -35.17
N GLY A 216 18.02 33.30 -35.78
CA GLY A 216 18.85 32.95 -36.92
C GLY A 216 18.59 33.82 -38.16
N LEU A 217 17.35 34.23 -38.39
CA LEU A 217 16.98 35.17 -39.46
C LEU A 217 17.49 36.58 -39.18
N VAL A 218 17.26 37.10 -37.98
CA VAL A 218 17.67 38.45 -37.57
C VAL A 218 19.20 38.59 -37.57
N SER A 219 19.90 37.57 -37.06
CA SER A 219 21.37 37.52 -37.04
C SER A 219 21.99 37.14 -38.39
N ARG A 220 21.17 36.80 -39.39
CA ARG A 220 21.58 36.29 -40.72
C ARG A 220 22.42 35.00 -40.65
N GLU A 221 22.39 34.27 -39.53
CA GLU A 221 22.97 32.92 -39.38
C GLU A 221 22.21 31.89 -40.24
N LEU A 222 20.92 32.11 -40.53
CA LEU A 222 20.06 31.25 -41.35
C LEU A 222 19.47 32.02 -42.54
N THR A 223 19.47 31.38 -43.71
CA THR A 223 18.71 31.89 -44.87
C THR A 223 17.21 31.61 -44.70
N PRO A 224 16.31 32.45 -45.26
CA PRO A 224 14.86 32.24 -45.18
C PRO A 224 14.43 30.83 -45.62
N ARG A 225 15.02 30.30 -46.69
CA ARG A 225 14.76 28.93 -47.18
C ARG A 225 15.14 27.85 -46.17
N ARG A 226 16.30 27.98 -45.51
CA ARG A 226 16.76 27.02 -44.48
C ARG A 226 15.91 27.11 -43.22
N ALA A 227 15.54 28.32 -42.79
CA ALA A 227 14.65 28.52 -41.66
C ALA A 227 13.27 27.91 -41.92
N LEU A 228 12.70 28.14 -43.12
CA LEU A 228 11.44 27.54 -43.54
C LEU A 228 11.52 26.01 -43.57
N HIS A 229 12.57 25.43 -44.17
CA HIS A 229 12.75 23.98 -44.22
C HIS A 229 12.86 23.36 -42.82
N LYS A 230 13.65 23.97 -41.91
CA LYS A 230 13.74 23.51 -40.52
C LYS A 230 12.42 23.64 -39.77
N GLY A 231 11.70 24.75 -39.98
CA GLY A 231 10.37 24.98 -39.42
C GLY A 231 9.36 23.95 -39.89
N LEU A 232 9.28 23.69 -41.20
CA LEU A 232 8.41 22.67 -41.79
C LEU A 232 8.78 21.25 -41.32
N ALA A 233 10.06 20.92 -41.23
CA ALA A 233 10.51 19.62 -40.73
C ALA A 233 10.08 19.39 -39.26
N LEU A 234 10.19 20.41 -38.41
CA LEU A 234 9.74 20.32 -37.02
C LEU A 234 8.22 20.33 -36.89
N ALA A 235 7.52 21.11 -37.71
CA ALA A 235 6.06 21.06 -37.80
C ALA A 235 5.58 19.67 -38.23
N ALA A 236 6.27 19.03 -39.19
CA ALA A 236 6.01 17.65 -39.58
C ALA A 236 6.28 16.67 -38.43
N CYS A 237 7.37 16.83 -37.66
CA CYS A 237 7.63 16.01 -36.47
C CYS A 237 6.50 16.14 -35.44
N VAL A 238 6.06 17.37 -35.13
CA VAL A 238 4.94 17.62 -34.21
C VAL A 238 3.64 17.05 -34.78
N GLY A 239 3.42 17.14 -36.09
CA GLY A 239 2.30 16.51 -36.78
C GLY A 239 2.30 14.99 -36.61
N VAL A 240 3.44 14.33 -36.77
CA VAL A 240 3.60 12.88 -36.52
C VAL A 240 3.33 12.55 -35.04
N VAL A 241 3.87 13.33 -34.10
CA VAL A 241 3.57 13.15 -32.67
C VAL A 241 2.07 13.26 -32.40
N GLY A 242 1.41 14.27 -32.99
CA GLY A 242 -0.04 14.47 -32.89
C GLY A 242 -0.84 13.31 -33.49
N LEU A 243 -0.43 12.79 -34.64
CA LEU A 243 -1.04 11.60 -35.26
C LEU A 243 -0.87 10.35 -34.39
N CYS A 244 0.32 10.14 -33.81
CA CYS A 244 0.57 9.04 -32.89
C CYS A 244 -0.24 9.17 -31.60
N PHE A 245 -0.49 10.38 -31.11
CA PHE A 245 -1.25 10.63 -29.88
C PHE A 245 -2.76 10.75 -30.10
N LEU A 246 -3.22 10.78 -31.36
CA LEU A 246 -4.63 10.89 -31.73
C LEU A 246 -5.54 9.88 -31.00
N PRO A 247 -5.17 8.58 -30.85
CA PRO A 247 -5.98 7.62 -30.10
C PRO A 247 -6.14 7.95 -28.62
N TRP A 248 -5.26 8.78 -28.05
CA TRP A 248 -5.27 9.16 -26.63
C TRP A 248 -5.95 10.51 -26.35
N LEU A 249 -6.35 11.26 -27.39
CA LEU A 249 -7.06 12.52 -27.20
C LEU A 249 -8.37 12.38 -26.40
N PRO A 250 -9.18 11.31 -26.56
CA PRO A 250 -10.37 11.12 -25.71
C PRO A 250 -10.02 11.02 -24.23
N ALA A 251 -8.96 10.28 -23.89
CA ALA A 251 -8.47 10.17 -22.51
C ALA A 251 -8.07 11.53 -21.94
N TYR A 252 -7.32 12.30 -22.71
CA TYR A 252 -6.91 13.65 -22.34
C TYR A 252 -8.12 14.56 -22.10
N ARG A 253 -9.12 14.54 -23.01
CA ARG A 253 -10.39 15.27 -22.85
C ARG A 253 -11.12 14.86 -21.56
N ASN A 254 -11.22 13.57 -21.29
CA ASN A 254 -11.93 13.05 -20.12
C ASN A 254 -11.24 13.47 -18.81
N ILE A 255 -9.91 13.44 -18.74
CA ILE A 255 -9.12 13.94 -17.60
C ILE A 255 -9.36 15.44 -17.39
N PHE A 256 -9.30 16.23 -18.46
CA PHE A 256 -9.57 17.67 -18.38
C PHE A 256 -10.99 17.97 -17.91
N ALA A 257 -11.99 17.25 -18.41
CA ALA A 257 -13.38 17.41 -17.99
C ALA A 257 -13.57 17.07 -16.50
N LEU A 258 -12.95 15.99 -16.02
CA LEU A 258 -13.00 15.57 -14.61
C LEU A 258 -12.35 16.59 -13.67
N LEU A 259 -11.21 17.15 -14.07
CA LEU A 259 -10.41 18.06 -13.24
C LEU A 259 -10.76 19.53 -13.43
N ARG A 260 -11.72 19.87 -14.29
CA ARG A 260 -12.04 21.26 -14.62
C ARG A 260 -12.61 22.02 -13.42
N GLN A 261 -12.17 23.26 -13.27
CA GLN A 261 -12.73 24.30 -12.42
C GLN A 261 -12.74 25.63 -13.18
N GLU A 262 -13.44 26.63 -12.66
CA GLU A 262 -13.45 27.97 -13.26
C GLU A 262 -12.05 28.61 -13.25
N LYS A 263 -11.30 28.42 -12.16
CA LYS A 263 -9.92 28.89 -12.00
C LYS A 263 -9.11 27.87 -11.20
N SER A 264 -7.84 27.71 -11.56
CA SER A 264 -6.92 26.92 -10.75
C SER A 264 -6.69 27.61 -9.40
N PRO A 265 -6.41 26.84 -8.32
CA PRO A 265 -5.84 27.39 -7.11
C PRO A 265 -4.59 28.25 -7.44
N GLY A 266 -4.43 29.37 -6.74
CA GLY A 266 -3.25 30.21 -6.86
C GLY A 266 -1.98 29.49 -6.38
N ILE A 267 -0.81 30.09 -6.63
CA ILE A 267 0.46 29.57 -6.08
C ILE A 267 0.47 29.84 -4.56
N PRO A 268 0.63 28.82 -3.71
CA PRO A 268 0.64 29.01 -2.25
C PRO A 268 1.76 29.95 -1.79
N GLU A 269 1.53 30.68 -0.70
CA GLU A 269 2.57 31.48 -0.06
C GLU A 269 3.74 30.58 0.38
N GLY A 270 4.97 30.99 0.07
CA GLY A 270 6.17 30.20 0.37
C GLY A 270 6.44 29.01 -0.56
N PHE A 271 5.62 28.77 -1.60
CA PHE A 271 5.81 27.65 -2.54
C PHE A 271 7.21 27.59 -3.17
N VAL A 272 7.77 28.74 -3.55
CA VAL A 272 9.12 28.77 -4.15
C VAL A 272 10.17 28.28 -3.14
N VAL A 273 10.07 28.71 -1.88
CA VAL A 273 11.00 28.30 -0.83
C VAL A 273 10.83 26.83 -0.50
N SER A 274 9.59 26.31 -0.46
CA SER A 274 9.33 24.89 -0.20
C SER A 274 9.88 24.02 -1.33
N VAL A 275 9.63 24.37 -2.59
CA VAL A 275 10.16 23.65 -3.76
C VAL A 275 11.69 23.64 -3.78
N LEU A 276 12.32 24.81 -3.59
CA LEU A 276 13.79 24.88 -3.56
C LEU A 276 14.37 24.07 -2.39
N THR A 277 13.70 24.09 -1.23
CA THR A 277 14.10 23.26 -0.09
C THR A 277 13.95 21.77 -0.42
N GLU A 278 12.84 21.34 -1.03
CA GLU A 278 12.63 19.95 -1.43
C GLU A 278 13.65 19.46 -2.46
N PHE A 279 14.09 20.32 -3.37
CA PHE A 279 15.13 19.96 -4.35
C PHE A 279 16.50 19.69 -3.72
N PHE A 280 16.80 20.20 -2.51
CA PHE A 280 18.18 20.16 -1.94
C PHE A 280 18.29 19.65 -0.51
N ALA A 281 17.15 19.48 0.15
CA ALA A 281 17.04 19.01 1.52
C ALA A 281 15.77 18.16 1.64
N TYR A 282 15.58 17.23 0.70
CA TYR A 282 14.32 16.52 0.53
C TYR A 282 13.90 15.74 1.78
N ALA A 283 14.86 15.05 2.39
CA ALA A 283 14.67 14.29 3.63
C ALA A 283 15.29 14.96 4.86
N ALA A 284 15.81 16.18 4.73
CA ALA A 284 16.42 16.92 5.83
C ALA A 284 15.38 17.66 6.67
N PRO A 285 15.65 17.95 7.95
CA PRO A 285 14.94 18.98 8.68
C PRO A 285 15.02 20.31 7.89
N LYS A 286 13.86 20.94 7.65
CA LYS A 286 13.73 22.19 6.86
C LYS A 286 14.27 23.42 7.61
N ARG A 287 15.53 23.40 8.06
CA ARG A 287 16.19 24.49 8.79
C ARG A 287 17.30 25.14 7.95
N GLY A 288 17.44 26.46 8.09
CA GLY A 288 18.42 27.25 7.35
C GLY A 288 18.03 27.45 5.88
N LEU A 289 19.03 27.73 5.04
CA LEU A 289 18.85 27.94 3.61
C LEU A 289 19.65 26.88 2.82
N PRO A 290 19.30 25.59 2.93
CA PRO A 290 20.06 24.50 2.32
C PRO A 290 20.14 24.60 0.79
N TRP A 291 19.16 25.26 0.18
CA TRP A 291 19.08 25.53 -1.24
C TRP A 291 19.96 26.71 -1.71
N LEU A 292 20.45 27.56 -0.79
CA LEU A 292 21.17 28.78 -1.12
C LEU A 292 22.46 28.53 -1.93
N PRO A 293 23.34 27.57 -1.57
CA PRO A 293 24.57 27.33 -2.33
C PRO A 293 24.31 26.97 -3.79
N LEU A 294 23.31 26.12 -4.07
CA LEU A 294 22.95 25.80 -5.45
C LEU A 294 22.21 26.96 -6.12
N ALA A 295 21.35 27.69 -5.43
CA ALA A 295 20.74 28.89 -5.98
C ALA A 295 21.82 29.90 -6.42
N LEU A 296 22.86 30.13 -5.62
CA LEU A 296 23.99 30.99 -5.96
C LEU A 296 24.80 30.43 -7.14
N ALA A 297 25.07 29.13 -7.18
CA ALA A 297 25.74 28.50 -8.32
C ALA A 297 24.91 28.64 -9.62
N SER A 298 23.59 28.48 -9.53
CA SER A 298 22.65 28.62 -10.64
C SER A 298 22.56 30.07 -11.12
N LEU A 299 22.51 31.04 -10.20
CA LEU A 299 22.54 32.47 -10.51
C LEU A 299 23.88 32.87 -11.16
N GLY A 300 25.00 32.30 -10.70
CA GLY A 300 26.30 32.47 -11.34
C GLY A 300 26.30 31.94 -12.78
N GLY A 301 25.73 30.75 -13.01
CA GLY A 301 25.55 30.18 -14.34
C GLY A 301 24.63 31.03 -15.23
N LEU A 302 23.53 31.53 -14.69
CA LEU A 302 22.62 32.46 -15.37
C LEU A 302 23.35 33.73 -15.81
N GLY A 303 24.12 34.35 -14.92
CA GLY A 303 24.94 35.53 -15.23
C GLY A 303 25.95 35.25 -16.35
N VAL A 304 26.61 34.10 -16.32
CA VAL A 304 27.55 33.67 -17.36
C VAL A 304 26.85 33.46 -18.70
N ALA A 305 25.67 32.83 -18.70
CA ALA A 305 24.89 32.58 -19.91
C ALA A 305 24.36 33.88 -20.54
N LEU A 306 23.93 34.85 -19.72
CA LEU A 306 23.50 36.17 -20.18
C LEU A 306 24.66 36.99 -20.76
N ALA A 307 25.82 36.94 -20.09
CA ALA A 307 27.03 37.67 -20.49
C ALA A 307 27.68 37.13 -21.77
N LYS A 308 27.48 35.84 -22.10
CA LYS A 308 28.08 35.20 -23.29
C LYS A 308 27.01 34.94 -24.35
N PRO A 309 26.93 35.73 -25.44
CA PRO A 309 25.89 35.60 -26.47
C PRO A 309 25.72 34.18 -27.04
N ARG A 310 26.83 33.44 -27.17
CA ARG A 310 26.83 32.04 -27.63
C ARG A 310 26.06 31.06 -26.74
N LEU A 311 25.88 31.36 -25.46
CA LEU A 311 25.20 30.48 -24.49
C LEU A 311 23.71 30.84 -24.34
N ARG A 312 23.28 32.00 -24.83
CA ARG A 312 21.90 32.50 -24.70
C ARG A 312 20.85 31.55 -25.28
N PRO A 313 21.07 30.87 -26.43
CA PRO A 313 20.09 29.90 -26.92
C PRO A 313 19.84 28.76 -25.92
N GLY A 314 20.88 28.25 -25.26
CA GLY A 314 20.72 27.24 -24.21
C GLY A 314 19.92 27.75 -23.02
N LEU A 315 20.17 29.00 -22.59
CA LEU A 315 19.40 29.62 -21.51
C LEU A 315 17.92 29.79 -21.87
N VAL A 316 17.59 30.24 -23.08
CA VAL A 316 16.20 30.40 -23.52
C VAL A 316 15.47 29.07 -23.60
N LEU A 317 16.14 28.01 -24.08
CA LEU A 317 15.58 26.65 -24.08
C LEU A 317 15.23 26.20 -22.64
N LEU A 318 16.16 26.36 -21.71
CA LEU A 318 15.95 26.00 -20.31
C LEU A 318 14.84 26.83 -19.65
N ALA A 319 14.74 28.12 -19.98
CA ALA A 319 13.69 28.99 -19.46
C ALA A 319 12.29 28.55 -19.94
N PHE A 320 12.10 28.33 -21.24
CA PHE A 320 10.83 27.82 -21.75
C PHE A 320 10.49 26.46 -21.15
N PHE A 321 11.46 25.57 -21.03
CA PHE A 321 11.26 24.27 -20.41
C PHE A 321 10.81 24.38 -18.94
N ALA A 322 11.45 25.25 -18.15
CA ALA A 322 11.16 25.41 -16.73
C ALA A 322 9.80 26.09 -16.46
N PHE A 323 9.44 27.12 -17.22
CA PHE A 323 8.25 27.94 -16.93
C PHE A 323 6.96 27.46 -17.62
N MET A 324 7.05 26.68 -18.70
CA MET A 324 5.87 26.27 -19.45
C MET A 324 4.87 25.41 -18.65
N PRO A 325 5.28 24.44 -17.80
CA PRO A 325 4.33 23.71 -16.96
C PRO A 325 3.60 24.62 -15.97
N VAL A 326 4.28 25.62 -15.41
CA VAL A 326 3.68 26.60 -14.49
C VAL A 326 2.66 27.46 -15.21
N ALA A 327 2.99 27.96 -16.40
CA ALA A 327 2.06 28.70 -17.24
C ALA A 327 0.84 27.86 -17.62
N ALA A 328 1.06 26.60 -18.03
CA ALA A 328 -0.03 25.68 -18.37
C ALA A 328 -0.95 25.42 -17.16
N PHE A 329 -0.39 25.20 -15.97
CA PHE A 329 -1.16 25.01 -14.73
C PHE A 329 -2.06 26.20 -14.41
N LEU A 330 -1.52 27.43 -14.50
CA LEU A 330 -2.27 28.66 -14.21
C LEU A 330 -3.38 28.92 -15.24
N LEU A 331 -3.19 28.48 -16.48
CA LEU A 331 -4.16 28.64 -17.58
C LEU A 331 -5.20 27.52 -17.66
N ALA A 332 -4.93 26.35 -17.09
CA ALA A 332 -5.75 25.15 -17.30
C ALA A 332 -7.08 25.14 -16.53
N GLY A 333 -7.22 25.91 -15.44
CA GLY A 333 -8.44 25.93 -14.61
C GLY A 333 -8.71 24.56 -13.98
N THR A 334 -7.82 24.08 -13.10
CA THR A 334 -7.87 22.70 -12.57
C THR A 334 -8.10 22.65 -11.07
N GLN A 335 -8.68 21.56 -10.56
CA GLN A 335 -8.84 21.33 -9.10
C GLN A 335 -7.53 20.93 -8.40
N LEU A 336 -6.45 20.65 -9.14
CA LEU A 336 -5.19 20.20 -8.56
C LEU A 336 -4.43 21.35 -7.91
N GLU A 337 -3.79 21.08 -6.78
CA GLU A 337 -2.82 21.99 -6.16
C GLU A 337 -1.43 21.80 -6.75
N ILE A 338 -0.70 22.90 -7.00
CA ILE A 338 0.66 22.83 -7.52
C ILE A 338 1.62 22.27 -6.45
N SER A 339 2.46 21.30 -6.85
CA SER A 339 3.44 20.65 -5.99
C SER A 339 4.79 20.56 -6.70
N SER A 340 5.87 20.28 -5.96
CA SER A 340 7.23 20.23 -6.53
C SER A 340 7.36 19.23 -7.69
N ARG A 341 6.64 18.10 -7.64
CA ARG A 341 6.59 17.09 -8.71
C ARG A 341 6.00 17.59 -10.04
N TYR A 342 5.31 18.72 -10.06
CA TYR A 342 4.83 19.32 -11.32
C TYR A 342 5.84 20.30 -11.94
N VAL A 343 6.93 20.61 -11.23
CA VAL A 343 7.98 21.55 -11.65
C VAL A 343 9.35 20.89 -11.79
N PHE A 344 9.42 19.58 -12.09
CA PHE A 344 10.67 18.86 -12.40
C PHE A 344 11.51 19.56 -13.46
N ASN A 345 10.88 20.20 -14.43
CA ASN A 345 11.60 20.90 -15.49
C ASN A 345 12.50 22.01 -14.92
N ALA A 346 12.01 22.74 -13.92
CA ALA A 346 12.78 23.79 -13.24
C ALA A 346 13.97 23.20 -12.48
N PHE A 347 13.81 22.03 -11.85
CA PHE A 347 14.90 21.34 -11.17
C PHE A 347 16.09 21.07 -12.12
N PHE A 348 15.86 20.43 -13.28
CA PHE A 348 16.94 20.14 -14.21
C PHE A 348 17.55 21.39 -14.86
N ALA A 349 16.75 22.44 -15.07
CA ALA A 349 17.25 23.74 -15.53
C ALA A 349 18.20 24.36 -14.51
N LEU A 350 17.86 24.31 -13.21
CA LEU A 350 18.73 24.79 -12.13
C LEU A 350 20.03 23.98 -12.07
N LEU A 351 19.97 22.64 -12.17
CA LEU A 351 21.19 21.82 -12.18
C LEU A 351 22.11 22.12 -13.38
N ALA A 352 21.53 22.36 -14.56
CA ALA A 352 22.29 22.75 -15.75
C ALA A 352 23.00 24.10 -15.57
N LEU A 353 22.30 25.09 -15.00
CA LEU A 353 22.86 26.41 -14.70
C LEU A 353 23.91 26.33 -13.58
N ALA A 354 23.68 25.55 -12.53
CA ALA A 354 24.65 25.34 -11.47
C ALA A 354 25.95 24.72 -12.02
N GLY A 355 25.85 23.73 -12.90
CA GLY A 355 26.99 23.15 -13.59
C GLY A 355 27.79 24.19 -14.40
N LEU A 356 27.10 25.09 -15.10
CA LEU A 356 27.75 26.20 -15.82
C LEU A 356 28.41 27.22 -14.87
N GLY A 357 27.75 27.55 -13.77
CA GLY A 357 28.27 28.47 -12.76
C GLY A 357 29.55 27.94 -12.11
N LEU A 358 29.56 26.65 -11.75
CA LEU A 358 30.74 25.96 -11.22
C LEU A 358 31.89 25.95 -12.23
N ASP A 359 31.63 25.59 -13.50
CA ASP A 359 32.66 25.62 -14.55
C ASP A 359 33.26 27.02 -14.67
N ALA A 360 32.42 28.06 -14.77
CA ALA A 360 32.90 29.44 -14.88
C ALA A 360 33.71 29.91 -13.66
N GLY A 361 33.25 29.60 -12.45
CA GLY A 361 33.94 29.94 -11.21
C GLY A 361 35.31 29.26 -11.10
N LEU A 362 35.36 27.96 -11.38
CA LEU A 362 36.61 27.20 -11.33
C LEU A 362 37.62 27.66 -12.37
N ASN A 363 37.19 28.04 -13.58
CA ASN A 363 38.11 28.60 -14.56
C ASN A 363 38.70 29.94 -14.08
N ARG A 364 37.90 30.82 -13.47
CA ARG A 364 38.42 32.07 -12.89
C ARG A 364 39.45 31.83 -11.78
N ILE A 365 39.21 30.84 -10.92
CA ILE A 365 40.18 30.45 -9.88
C ILE A 365 41.45 29.89 -10.53
N ALA A 366 41.33 29.04 -11.55
CA ALA A 366 42.48 28.50 -12.28
C ALA A 366 43.30 29.57 -13.03
N ASP A 367 42.64 30.62 -13.51
CA ASP A 367 43.29 31.81 -14.07
C ASP A 367 44.05 32.58 -13.00
N TYR A 368 43.43 32.83 -11.85
CA TYR A 368 44.05 33.52 -10.72
C TYR A 368 45.28 32.79 -10.16
N VAL A 369 45.22 31.46 -10.05
CA VAL A 369 46.31 30.61 -9.53
C VAL A 369 47.39 30.31 -10.60
N GLY A 370 47.18 30.70 -11.86
CA GLY A 370 48.17 30.52 -12.93
C GLY A 370 48.38 29.05 -13.34
N LEU A 371 47.34 28.21 -13.28
CA LEU A 371 47.45 26.79 -13.64
C LEU A 371 47.77 26.61 -15.14
N THR A 372 48.78 25.79 -15.47
CA THR A 372 49.10 25.40 -16.84
C THR A 372 47.95 24.64 -17.53
N PRO A 373 47.77 24.72 -18.86
CA PRO A 373 46.68 24.04 -19.58
C PRO A 373 46.59 22.52 -19.36
N SER A 374 47.73 21.83 -19.27
CA SER A 374 47.80 20.39 -18.99
C SER A 374 47.25 20.04 -17.61
N ARG A 375 47.68 20.78 -16.57
CA ARG A 375 47.14 20.64 -15.21
C ARG A 375 45.65 20.97 -15.17
N ARG A 376 45.21 22.05 -15.83
CA ARG A 376 43.78 22.43 -15.90
C ARG A 376 42.89 21.30 -16.41
N ALA A 377 43.33 20.59 -17.45
CA ALA A 377 42.55 19.53 -18.06
C ALA A 377 42.25 18.36 -17.10
N LEU A 378 43.15 18.11 -16.13
CA LEU A 378 42.99 17.09 -15.10
C LEU A 378 42.34 17.62 -13.82
N THR A 379 42.76 18.80 -13.34
CA THR A 379 42.35 19.31 -12.02
C THR A 379 40.94 19.87 -12.01
N LEU A 380 40.50 20.56 -13.05
CA LEU A 380 39.19 21.23 -13.08
C LEU A 380 38.01 20.25 -13.03
N PRO A 381 37.99 19.13 -13.79
CA PRO A 381 36.93 18.14 -13.66
C PRO A 381 36.85 17.54 -12.25
N LEU A 382 37.99 17.18 -11.65
CA LEU A 382 38.03 16.58 -10.32
C LEU A 382 37.62 17.58 -9.23
N ALA A 383 38.14 18.82 -9.29
CA ALA A 383 37.77 19.88 -8.36
C ALA A 383 36.27 20.19 -8.43
N GLY A 384 35.68 20.24 -9.64
CA GLY A 384 34.26 20.47 -9.79
C GLY A 384 33.39 19.32 -9.30
N LEU A 385 33.81 18.06 -9.46
CA LEU A 385 33.13 16.93 -8.80
C LEU A 385 33.18 17.04 -7.27
N GLY A 386 34.32 17.47 -6.72
CA GLY A 386 34.44 17.80 -5.29
C GLY A 386 33.48 18.91 -4.87
N CYS A 387 33.35 19.99 -5.65
CA CYS A 387 32.37 21.05 -5.40
C CYS A 387 30.92 20.53 -5.48
N CYS A 388 30.59 19.65 -6.43
CA CYS A 388 29.27 19.04 -6.51
C CYS A 388 28.95 18.19 -5.27
N LEU A 389 29.91 17.39 -4.78
CA LEU A 389 29.76 16.64 -3.54
C LEU A 389 29.56 17.56 -2.33
N LEU A 390 30.31 18.67 -2.25
CA LEU A 390 30.12 19.66 -1.18
C LEU A 390 28.75 20.34 -1.24
N LEU A 391 28.26 20.69 -2.43
CA LEU A 391 26.92 21.23 -2.61
C LEU A 391 25.82 20.23 -2.22
N CYS A 392 26.03 18.94 -2.49
CA CYS A 392 25.09 17.87 -2.13
C CYS A 392 25.34 17.28 -0.74
N ALA A 393 26.35 17.74 0.02
CA ALA A 393 26.77 17.09 1.27
C ALA A 393 25.65 17.07 2.31
N MET A 394 24.85 18.13 2.38
CA MET A 394 23.70 18.20 3.29
C MET A 394 22.63 17.18 2.90
N ASP A 395 22.27 17.09 1.62
CA ASP A 395 21.28 16.15 1.12
C ASP A 395 21.77 14.69 1.33
N LEU A 396 23.03 14.40 1.00
CA LEU A 396 23.67 13.11 1.22
C LEU A 396 23.75 12.72 2.70
N SER A 397 23.92 13.68 3.61
CA SER A 397 23.92 13.40 5.06
C SER A 397 22.57 12.88 5.57
N THR A 398 21.49 13.11 4.82
CA THR A 398 20.13 12.65 5.16
C THR A 398 19.77 11.31 4.53
N LEU A 399 20.61 10.81 3.63
CA LEU A 399 20.37 9.60 2.86
C LEU A 399 20.10 8.35 3.74
N PRO A 400 20.81 8.12 4.86
CA PRO A 400 20.49 7.00 5.75
C PRO A 400 19.08 7.09 6.35
N SER A 401 18.62 8.29 6.70
CA SER A 401 17.25 8.52 7.20
C SER A 401 16.22 8.37 6.08
N TYR A 402 16.56 8.84 4.87
CA TYR A 402 15.73 8.67 3.69
C TYR A 402 15.47 7.20 3.37
N TYR A 403 16.49 6.34 3.39
CA TYR A 403 16.29 4.93 3.06
C TYR A 403 15.40 4.21 4.06
N ARG A 404 15.49 4.55 5.35
CA ARG A 404 14.69 3.92 6.42
C ARG A 404 13.25 4.44 6.51
N ARG A 405 12.87 5.43 5.71
CA ARG A 405 11.53 5.99 5.74
C ARG A 405 10.52 5.00 5.17
N GLU A 406 9.36 4.95 5.79
CA GLU A 406 8.23 4.18 5.29
C GLU A 406 7.19 5.14 4.70
N THR A 407 6.70 4.85 3.49
CA THR A 407 5.66 5.65 2.83
C THR A 407 4.26 5.09 3.04
N SER A 408 4.13 3.83 3.46
CA SER A 408 2.86 3.16 3.78
C SER A 408 3.07 1.97 4.73
N TYR A 409 2.02 1.47 5.37
CA TYR A 409 2.13 0.40 6.36
C TYR A 409 1.56 -0.92 5.84
N ASN A 410 1.54 -1.10 4.52
CA ASN A 410 0.85 -2.20 3.86
C ASN A 410 1.54 -3.56 4.09
N LYS A 411 2.88 -3.60 4.08
CA LYS A 411 3.64 -4.81 4.44
C LYS A 411 3.49 -5.18 5.91
N GLU A 412 3.38 -4.19 6.79
CA GLU A 412 3.18 -4.41 8.23
C GLU A 412 1.78 -4.95 8.52
N LEU A 413 0.74 -4.37 7.91
CA LEU A 413 -0.61 -4.93 7.95
C LEU A 413 -0.63 -6.36 7.42
N ALA A 414 0.04 -6.63 6.29
CA ALA A 414 0.13 -7.97 5.72
C ALA A 414 0.86 -8.93 6.65
N ASP A 415 1.99 -8.53 7.23
CA ASP A 415 2.74 -9.31 8.21
C ASP A 415 1.90 -9.62 9.44
N TYR A 416 1.17 -8.64 9.98
CA TYR A 416 0.27 -8.85 11.11
C TYR A 416 -0.82 -9.86 10.77
N LEU A 417 -1.46 -9.73 9.61
CA LEU A 417 -2.50 -10.66 9.17
C LEU A 417 -1.92 -12.07 8.97
N ALA A 418 -0.74 -12.23 8.37
CA ALA A 418 -0.10 -13.54 8.25
C ALA A 418 0.24 -14.13 9.63
N TRP A 419 0.92 -13.34 10.47
CA TRP A 419 1.36 -13.76 11.79
C TRP A 419 0.20 -14.09 12.73
N ASN A 420 -0.94 -13.41 12.60
CA ASN A 420 -2.11 -13.63 13.45
C ASN A 420 -3.21 -14.49 12.78
N LYS A 421 -2.98 -15.05 11.58
CA LYS A 421 -3.95 -15.90 10.87
C LYS A 421 -4.60 -16.92 11.80
N ASN A 422 -3.80 -17.67 12.57
CA ASN A 422 -4.25 -18.65 13.55
C ASN A 422 -5.41 -19.52 12.99
N ASN A 423 -6.63 -19.37 13.49
CA ASN A 423 -7.83 -20.10 13.05
C ASN A 423 -8.82 -19.23 12.22
N VAL A 424 -8.35 -18.14 11.64
CA VAL A 424 -9.12 -17.24 10.78
C VAL A 424 -8.78 -17.53 9.31
N ASP A 425 -9.81 -17.80 8.51
CA ASP A 425 -9.63 -18.25 7.12
C ASP A 425 -10.08 -17.25 6.08
N TYR A 426 -10.89 -16.27 6.47
CA TYR A 426 -11.49 -15.33 5.53
C TYR A 426 -11.01 -13.89 5.76
N LEU A 427 -10.81 -13.16 4.67
CA LEU A 427 -10.70 -11.70 4.70
C LEU A 427 -12.01 -11.08 4.23
N PHE A 428 -12.55 -10.22 5.07
CA PHE A 428 -13.69 -9.37 4.79
C PHE A 428 -13.19 -7.92 4.63
N LEU A 429 -13.24 -7.38 3.42
CA LEU A 429 -12.72 -6.04 3.16
C LEU A 429 -13.86 -5.03 3.20
N GLN A 430 -13.64 -3.86 3.82
CA GLN A 430 -14.60 -2.74 3.82
C GLN A 430 -15.01 -2.36 2.39
N SER A 431 -14.03 -2.32 1.49
CA SER A 431 -14.24 -2.13 0.05
C SER A 431 -13.71 -3.36 -0.67
N ASN A 432 -14.50 -3.92 -1.58
CA ASN A 432 -14.10 -5.08 -2.39
C ASN A 432 -13.03 -4.74 -3.45
N ARG A 433 -12.45 -3.51 -3.40
CA ARG A 433 -11.55 -2.90 -4.40
C ARG A 433 -10.15 -2.63 -3.87
N ASN A 434 -9.90 -1.44 -3.31
CA ASN A 434 -8.54 -0.98 -2.98
C ASN A 434 -7.77 -1.93 -2.03
N PRO A 435 -8.35 -2.38 -0.89
CA PRO A 435 -7.67 -3.30 0.02
C PRO A 435 -7.45 -4.70 -0.56
N LYS A 436 -8.27 -5.12 -1.54
CA LYS A 436 -8.13 -6.41 -2.25
C LYS A 436 -6.84 -6.44 -3.03
N LEU A 437 -6.49 -5.34 -3.74
CA LEU A 437 -5.24 -5.28 -4.49
C LEU A 437 -4.01 -5.44 -3.58
N ILE A 438 -4.03 -4.81 -2.41
CA ILE A 438 -2.95 -4.87 -1.43
C ILE A 438 -2.80 -6.29 -0.86
N THR A 439 -3.91 -6.87 -0.42
CA THR A 439 -3.93 -8.21 0.19
C THR A 439 -3.62 -9.31 -0.82
N ASN A 440 -4.07 -9.21 -2.08
CA ASN A 440 -3.72 -10.15 -3.13
C ASN A 440 -2.22 -10.10 -3.49
N TRP A 441 -1.60 -8.92 -3.40
CA TRP A 441 -0.17 -8.77 -3.70
C TRP A 441 0.72 -9.34 -2.58
N TYR A 442 0.46 -8.97 -1.32
CA TYR A 442 1.31 -9.36 -0.20
C TYR A 442 0.91 -10.67 0.49
N LEU A 443 -0.36 -11.07 0.41
CA LEU A 443 -0.92 -12.27 1.03
C LEU A 443 -1.57 -13.23 0.02
N PRO A 444 -0.93 -13.53 -1.13
CA PRO A 444 -1.51 -14.43 -2.12
C PRO A 444 -1.80 -15.79 -1.47
N SER A 445 -3.05 -16.23 -1.59
CA SER A 445 -3.53 -17.54 -1.09
C SER A 445 -3.46 -17.76 0.42
N VAL A 446 -3.23 -16.72 1.24
CA VAL A 446 -3.21 -16.86 2.70
C VAL A 446 -4.62 -16.92 3.28
N TYR A 447 -5.53 -16.16 2.68
CA TYR A 447 -6.92 -16.04 3.09
C TYR A 447 -7.86 -16.32 1.92
N LYS A 448 -9.02 -16.90 2.23
CA LYS A 448 -10.16 -16.96 1.33
C LYS A 448 -10.85 -15.59 1.30
N THR A 449 -11.36 -15.19 0.14
CA THR A 449 -12.15 -13.97 0.00
C THR A 449 -13.64 -14.29 0.16
N LEU A 450 -14.45 -13.26 0.43
CA LEU A 450 -15.92 -13.36 0.39
C LEU A 450 -16.48 -13.03 -1.00
N ALA A 451 -15.66 -13.11 -2.04
CA ALA A 451 -16.10 -12.94 -3.43
C ALA A 451 -17.02 -14.06 -3.90
N GLN A 452 -16.88 -15.23 -3.29
CA GLN A 452 -17.80 -16.34 -3.45
C GLN A 452 -18.35 -16.69 -2.09
N TYR A 453 -19.65 -16.55 -1.93
CA TYR A 453 -20.32 -16.80 -0.68
C TYR A 453 -21.41 -17.86 -0.85
N GLN A 454 -21.40 -18.82 0.06
CA GLN A 454 -22.48 -19.79 0.25
C GLN A 454 -22.77 -19.94 1.75
N PRO A 455 -24.03 -20.18 2.15
CA PRO A 455 -24.47 -20.37 3.54
C PRO A 455 -23.66 -21.40 4.32
N LYS A 456 -23.28 -22.49 3.65
CA LYS A 456 -22.67 -23.65 4.30
C LYS A 456 -21.34 -23.31 4.96
N GLY A 457 -21.19 -23.72 6.21
CA GLY A 457 -20.02 -23.54 7.05
C GLY A 457 -19.96 -22.17 7.73
N TYR A 458 -19.71 -22.20 9.04
CA TYR A 458 -19.36 -21.03 9.83
C TYR A 458 -18.00 -20.49 9.39
N LYS A 459 -17.87 -19.16 9.24
CA LYS A 459 -16.67 -18.52 8.69
C LYS A 459 -16.06 -17.56 9.70
N ARG A 460 -14.87 -17.90 10.20
CA ARG A 460 -14.03 -16.98 11.00
C ARG A 460 -13.31 -16.03 10.05
N ALA A 461 -13.49 -14.73 10.25
CA ALA A 461 -12.96 -13.71 9.35
C ALA A 461 -12.19 -12.60 10.09
N TYR A 462 -11.28 -11.96 9.36
CA TYR A 462 -10.79 -10.64 9.69
C TYR A 462 -11.48 -9.61 8.80
N HIS A 463 -12.14 -8.63 9.43
CA HIS A 463 -12.67 -7.45 8.75
C HIS A 463 -11.64 -6.32 8.75
N VAL A 464 -11.18 -5.92 7.56
CA VAL A 464 -10.22 -4.82 7.37
C VAL A 464 -10.97 -3.58 6.89
N ILE A 465 -10.96 -2.54 7.71
CA ILE A 465 -11.72 -1.30 7.52
C ILE A 465 -10.83 -0.08 7.79
N GLN A 466 -11.14 1.06 7.18
CA GLN A 466 -10.47 2.31 7.49
C GLN A 466 -10.58 2.66 8.99
N SER A 467 -9.50 3.15 9.58
CA SER A 467 -9.35 3.26 11.04
C SER A 467 -10.27 4.29 11.71
N ASP A 468 -10.78 5.24 10.92
CA ASP A 468 -11.72 6.29 11.30
C ASP A 468 -13.20 5.87 11.19
N LEU A 469 -13.47 4.69 10.61
CA LEU A 469 -14.80 4.13 10.52
C LEU A 469 -15.04 3.08 11.61
N ASN A 470 -16.29 3.01 12.07
CA ASN A 470 -16.75 1.96 12.98
C ASN A 470 -17.66 1.00 12.21
N PRO A 471 -17.35 -0.31 12.18
CA PRO A 471 -18.21 -1.29 11.54
C PRO A 471 -19.48 -1.53 12.37
N ALA A 472 -20.54 -2.00 11.73
CA ALA A 472 -21.76 -2.41 12.41
C ALA A 472 -21.49 -3.62 13.33
N MET A 473 -22.02 -3.60 14.55
CA MET A 473 -21.78 -4.64 15.57
C MET A 473 -22.88 -5.71 15.62
N LYS A 474 -23.91 -5.56 14.79
CA LYS A 474 -25.02 -6.50 14.64
C LYS A 474 -25.22 -6.75 13.14
N PRO A 475 -25.64 -7.96 12.73
CA PRO A 475 -25.90 -9.11 13.59
C PRO A 475 -24.63 -9.86 14.02
N PHE A 476 -23.45 -9.44 13.56
CA PHE A 476 -22.15 -10.05 13.89
C PHE A 476 -21.34 -9.15 14.84
N PRO A 477 -21.29 -9.47 16.15
CA PRO A 477 -20.35 -8.84 17.07
C PRO A 477 -18.91 -9.04 16.58
N MET A 478 -18.11 -7.99 16.68
CA MET A 478 -16.73 -8.00 16.20
C MET A 478 -15.79 -7.25 17.13
N HIS A 479 -14.58 -7.77 17.29
CA HIS A 479 -13.61 -7.22 18.22
C HIS A 479 -12.43 -6.62 17.46
N LYS A 480 -12.11 -5.36 17.72
CA LYS A 480 -10.91 -4.72 17.18
C LYS A 480 -9.69 -5.42 17.75
N VAL A 481 -8.81 -5.93 16.88
CA VAL A 481 -7.60 -6.66 17.28
C VAL A 481 -6.31 -5.93 16.94
N ALA A 482 -6.35 -4.98 16.00
CA ALA A 482 -5.23 -4.14 15.65
C ALA A 482 -5.64 -2.85 14.94
N ARG A 483 -4.69 -1.91 14.89
CA ARG A 483 -4.75 -0.69 14.09
C ARG A 483 -3.39 -0.46 13.45
N PHE A 484 -3.38 -0.13 12.16
CA PHE A 484 -2.17 0.21 11.40
C PHE A 484 -2.43 1.50 10.63
N MET A 485 -1.97 2.63 11.17
CA MET A 485 -2.27 3.97 10.64
C MET A 485 -3.75 4.16 10.29
N ASP A 486 -4.07 4.08 8.99
CA ASP A 486 -5.38 4.32 8.38
C ASP A 486 -6.24 3.05 8.28
N SER A 487 -5.77 1.90 8.74
CA SER A 487 -6.51 0.63 8.75
C SER A 487 -6.76 0.13 10.17
N ALA A 488 -7.91 -0.49 10.39
CA ALA A 488 -8.29 -1.22 11.59
C ALA A 488 -8.67 -2.66 11.20
N VAL A 489 -8.27 -3.60 12.05
CA VAL A 489 -8.58 -5.02 11.86
C VAL A 489 -9.52 -5.46 12.97
N TYR A 490 -10.68 -5.98 12.58
CA TYR A 490 -11.67 -6.57 13.47
C TYR A 490 -11.74 -8.07 13.22
N ARG A 491 -12.00 -8.84 14.27
CA ARG A 491 -12.20 -10.28 14.20
C ARG A 491 -13.67 -10.59 14.46
N LEU A 492 -14.27 -11.42 13.60
CA LEU A 492 -15.68 -11.77 13.65
C LEU A 492 -15.96 -13.17 13.12
N GLY A 493 -17.17 -13.66 13.41
CA GLY A 493 -17.70 -14.91 12.87
C GLY A 493 -18.96 -14.67 12.05
N LEU A 494 -18.99 -15.15 10.81
CA LEU A 494 -20.17 -15.08 9.96
C LEU A 494 -20.98 -16.37 10.12
N VAL A 495 -22.18 -16.23 10.70
CA VAL A 495 -23.18 -17.30 10.87
C VAL A 495 -24.26 -17.13 9.81
N SER A 496 -24.55 -18.19 9.05
CA SER A 496 -25.65 -18.16 8.08
C SER A 496 -26.95 -18.68 8.67
N ALA A 497 -28.05 -17.97 8.43
CA ALA A 497 -29.42 -18.33 8.79
C ALA A 497 -30.35 -18.47 7.57
N ALA A 498 -29.77 -18.46 6.36
CA ALA A 498 -30.47 -18.63 5.09
C ALA A 498 -31.18 -20.00 5.00
N PRO A 499 -32.29 -20.13 4.25
CA PRO A 499 -33.01 -19.06 3.56
C PRO A 499 -33.75 -18.11 4.50
N VAL A 500 -34.16 -16.96 3.99
CA VAL A 500 -34.98 -15.98 4.72
C VAL A 500 -36.40 -16.53 4.86
N VAL A 501 -36.91 -16.63 6.10
CA VAL A 501 -38.30 -17.05 6.36
C VAL A 501 -39.13 -15.83 6.76
N LEU A 502 -40.22 -15.60 6.04
CA LEU A 502 -41.17 -14.52 6.29
C LEU A 502 -42.27 -15.02 7.24
N PHE A 503 -42.25 -14.53 8.47
CA PHE A 503 -43.33 -14.75 9.44
C PHE A 503 -44.33 -13.59 9.38
N PRO A 504 -45.64 -13.88 9.19
CA PRO A 504 -46.65 -12.84 9.13
C PRO A 504 -46.96 -12.26 10.50
N ASP A 505 -47.24 -10.97 10.55
CA ASP A 505 -47.88 -10.30 11.68
C ASP A 505 -49.35 -10.72 11.83
N ALA A 506 -50.05 -10.15 12.82
CA ALA A 506 -51.46 -10.44 13.06
C ALA A 506 -52.39 -10.10 11.89
N ALA A 507 -51.97 -9.21 10.99
CA ALA A 507 -52.69 -8.82 9.78
C ALA A 507 -52.28 -9.65 8.55
N GLY A 508 -51.38 -10.61 8.70
CA GLY A 508 -50.88 -11.45 7.61
C GLY A 508 -49.70 -10.84 6.85
N ASN A 509 -49.15 -9.70 7.28
CA ASN A 509 -48.07 -9.01 6.56
C ASN A 509 -46.70 -9.42 7.08
N ALA A 510 -45.73 -9.57 6.17
CA ALA A 510 -44.35 -9.83 6.48
C ALA A 510 -43.44 -8.94 5.63
N VAL A 511 -42.37 -8.42 6.23
CA VAL A 511 -41.41 -7.55 5.54
C VAL A 511 -40.00 -8.02 5.82
N TYR A 512 -39.20 -8.16 4.76
CA TYR A 512 -37.74 -8.24 4.83
C TYR A 512 -37.16 -6.96 4.26
N ALA A 513 -36.13 -6.41 4.91
CA ALA A 513 -35.39 -5.26 4.43
C ALA A 513 -33.89 -5.40 4.72
N ASP A 514 -33.06 -4.99 3.76
CA ASP A 514 -31.61 -4.97 3.85
C ASP A 514 -31.07 -3.70 3.17
N THR A 515 -30.40 -2.87 3.95
CA THR A 515 -29.73 -1.63 3.52
C THR A 515 -28.23 -1.81 3.33
N PHE A 516 -27.70 -3.04 3.52
CA PHE A 516 -26.28 -3.39 3.36
C PHE A 516 -25.31 -2.60 4.25
N ASP A 517 -25.79 -2.06 5.37
CA ASP A 517 -25.01 -1.29 6.35
C ASP A 517 -24.59 -2.13 7.56
N ASP A 518 -25.29 -3.24 7.83
CA ASP A 518 -25.07 -4.11 9.00
C ASP A 518 -24.45 -5.49 8.65
N TYR A 519 -24.23 -5.73 7.36
CA TYR A 519 -23.70 -6.99 6.80
C TYR A 519 -24.59 -8.22 6.98
N ARG A 520 -25.86 -8.07 7.39
CA ARG A 520 -26.82 -9.17 7.50
C ARG A 520 -26.98 -9.98 6.21
N PHE A 521 -26.64 -9.37 5.07
CA PHE A 521 -26.39 -10.05 3.80
C PHE A 521 -25.76 -11.44 3.97
N TYR A 522 -24.69 -11.58 4.78
CA TYR A 522 -24.02 -12.87 4.95
C TYR A 522 -24.84 -13.87 5.79
N ALA A 523 -25.75 -13.39 6.64
CA ALA A 523 -26.69 -14.27 7.34
C ALA A 523 -27.77 -14.78 6.39
N ASP A 524 -28.26 -13.92 5.50
CA ASP A 524 -29.55 -14.07 4.81
C ASP A 524 -29.41 -14.52 3.33
N CYS A 525 -28.27 -14.28 2.69
CA CYS A 525 -27.99 -14.60 1.28
C CYS A 525 -27.85 -16.12 1.05
N GLU A 526 -28.48 -16.64 -0.01
CA GLU A 526 -28.36 -18.06 -0.42
C GLU A 526 -27.09 -18.31 -1.25
N GLU A 527 -26.68 -17.33 -2.07
CA GLU A 527 -25.50 -17.44 -2.90
C GLU A 527 -25.05 -16.05 -3.36
N ALA A 528 -23.74 -15.80 -3.36
CA ALA A 528 -23.16 -14.67 -4.06
C ALA A 528 -21.90 -15.09 -4.82
N ASP A 529 -21.77 -14.64 -6.07
CA ASP A 529 -20.55 -14.77 -6.86
C ASP A 529 -20.16 -13.39 -7.40
N ASN A 530 -18.91 -13.01 -7.16
CA ASN A 530 -18.30 -11.76 -7.57
C ASN A 530 -19.01 -10.49 -7.06
N ILE A 531 -19.94 -10.59 -6.10
CA ILE A 531 -20.68 -9.48 -5.50
C ILE A 531 -20.67 -9.60 -3.97
N ALA A 532 -20.45 -8.50 -3.26
CA ALA A 532 -20.64 -8.42 -1.81
C ALA A 532 -20.95 -7.00 -1.32
N PRO A 533 -21.41 -6.85 -0.07
CA PRO A 533 -21.56 -5.55 0.57
C PRO A 533 -20.24 -4.77 0.66
N GLU A 534 -20.31 -3.45 0.49
CA GLU A 534 -19.25 -2.48 0.74
C GLU A 534 -19.70 -1.41 1.73
N SER A 535 -18.91 -1.19 2.78
CA SER A 535 -19.32 -0.40 3.96
C SER A 535 -19.31 1.10 3.73
N ARG A 536 -18.64 1.60 2.69
CA ARG A 536 -18.51 3.05 2.46
C ARG A 536 -19.79 3.67 1.90
N TYR A 537 -20.46 2.96 1.01
CA TYR A 537 -21.67 3.44 0.32
C TYR A 537 -22.90 2.58 0.62
N HIS A 538 -22.75 1.55 1.47
CA HIS A 538 -23.81 0.60 1.83
C HIS A 538 -24.44 -0.02 0.57
N THR A 539 -23.58 -0.53 -0.30
CA THR A 539 -23.96 -1.07 -1.62
C THR A 539 -23.46 -2.49 -1.82
N LEU A 540 -24.14 -3.22 -2.70
CA LEU A 540 -23.63 -4.44 -3.30
C LEU A 540 -22.72 -4.10 -4.49
N THR A 541 -21.43 -4.43 -4.37
CA THR A 541 -20.39 -4.05 -5.33
C THR A 541 -19.66 -5.27 -5.91
N HIS A 542 -19.13 -5.10 -7.12
CA HIS A 542 -18.29 -6.10 -7.77
C HIS A 542 -16.97 -6.31 -7.03
N TYR A 543 -16.53 -7.56 -6.95
CA TYR A 543 -15.12 -7.86 -6.67
C TYR A 543 -14.25 -7.68 -7.91
N ASP A 544 -14.75 -8.02 -9.11
CA ASP A 544 -14.05 -7.92 -10.38
C ASP A 544 -15.01 -7.43 -11.47
N TYR A 545 -14.76 -6.22 -11.98
CA TYR A 545 -15.59 -5.59 -13.01
C TYR A 545 -15.51 -6.27 -14.38
N GLU A 546 -14.51 -7.12 -14.64
CA GLU A 546 -14.38 -7.84 -15.92
C GLU A 546 -15.27 -9.08 -15.99
N ARG A 547 -15.77 -9.54 -14.84
CA ARG A 547 -16.61 -10.73 -14.75
C ARG A 547 -18.04 -10.35 -14.38
N PRO A 548 -19.04 -11.08 -14.90
CA PRO A 548 -20.39 -10.97 -14.34
C PRO A 548 -20.36 -11.40 -12.87
N GLY A 549 -21.36 -10.97 -12.12
CA GLY A 549 -21.60 -11.41 -10.76
C GLY A 549 -23.08 -11.54 -10.49
N HIS A 550 -23.45 -12.22 -9.42
CA HIS A 550 -24.84 -12.33 -9.02
C HIS A 550 -25.00 -12.50 -7.51
N VAL A 551 -26.18 -12.15 -7.04
CA VAL A 551 -26.67 -12.45 -5.70
C VAL A 551 -27.99 -13.17 -5.81
N LEU A 552 -28.17 -14.23 -5.01
CA LEU A 552 -29.39 -15.01 -4.90
C LEU A 552 -29.92 -14.96 -3.46
N TYR A 553 -31.18 -14.57 -3.33
CA TYR A 553 -31.95 -14.71 -2.10
C TYR A 553 -33.06 -15.73 -2.29
N ARG A 554 -33.31 -16.53 -1.27
CA ARG A 554 -34.50 -17.38 -1.17
C ARG A 554 -35.35 -16.94 0.00
N PHE A 555 -36.58 -16.54 -0.31
CA PHE A 555 -37.60 -16.15 0.64
C PHE A 555 -38.63 -17.27 0.75
N VAL A 556 -38.89 -17.72 1.96
CA VAL A 556 -39.80 -18.83 2.25
C VAL A 556 -40.93 -18.31 3.12
N ALA A 557 -42.18 -18.59 2.75
CA ALA A 557 -43.32 -18.30 3.61
C ALA A 557 -43.29 -19.24 4.83
N ALA A 558 -43.64 -18.73 6.02
CA ALA A 558 -43.66 -19.54 7.23
C ALA A 558 -44.49 -20.83 7.03
N PRO A 559 -44.08 -21.99 7.59
CA PRO A 559 -44.80 -23.25 7.43
C PRO A 559 -46.30 -23.13 7.72
N GLY A 560 -47.15 -23.66 6.83
CA GLY A 560 -48.62 -23.51 6.94
C GLY A 560 -49.18 -22.20 6.38
N THR A 561 -48.33 -21.35 5.80
CA THR A 561 -48.72 -20.13 5.09
C THR A 561 -48.28 -20.14 3.63
N ALA A 562 -48.87 -19.29 2.80
CA ALA A 562 -48.52 -19.11 1.39
C ALA A 562 -48.68 -17.65 0.97
N TYR A 563 -47.89 -17.21 0.00
CA TYR A 563 -47.96 -15.85 -0.53
C TYR A 563 -49.35 -15.55 -1.12
N ALA A 564 -49.92 -14.41 -0.74
CA ALA A 564 -51.17 -13.88 -1.29
C ALA A 564 -50.87 -12.79 -2.33
N ALA A 565 -50.04 -11.84 -1.91
CA ALA A 565 -49.57 -10.71 -2.69
C ALA A 565 -48.20 -10.29 -2.16
N GLY A 566 -47.48 -9.47 -2.93
CA GLY A 566 -46.21 -8.92 -2.48
C GLY A 566 -45.70 -7.80 -3.39
N ARG A 567 -44.70 -7.07 -2.90
CA ARG A 567 -43.99 -6.01 -3.58
C ARG A 567 -42.50 -6.15 -3.28
N LEU A 568 -41.69 -6.17 -4.33
CA LEU A 568 -40.24 -6.07 -4.24
C LEU A 568 -39.84 -4.62 -4.52
N SER A 569 -39.02 -4.04 -3.65
CA SER A 569 -38.48 -2.70 -3.81
C SER A 569 -36.96 -2.74 -3.77
N LEU A 570 -36.34 -2.02 -4.71
CA LEU A 570 -34.90 -1.95 -4.84
C LEU A 570 -34.46 -0.48 -5.01
N ASP A 571 -33.45 -0.09 -4.25
CA ASP A 571 -32.76 1.19 -4.41
C ASP A 571 -31.44 0.97 -5.14
N PHE A 572 -31.14 1.87 -6.07
CA PHE A 572 -29.92 1.83 -6.86
C PHE A 572 -29.18 3.15 -6.78
N SER A 573 -27.86 3.07 -6.85
CA SER A 573 -26.99 4.22 -6.91
C SER A 573 -25.85 4.07 -7.91
N ALA A 574 -25.39 5.20 -8.46
CA ALA A 574 -24.30 5.21 -9.43
C ALA A 574 -23.56 6.57 -9.46
N ILE A 575 -22.28 6.54 -9.81
CA ILE A 575 -21.45 7.73 -10.07
C ILE A 575 -21.07 7.75 -11.54
N PHE A 576 -21.55 8.75 -12.27
CA PHE A 576 -21.31 8.93 -13.71
C PHE A 576 -20.21 9.95 -13.97
N LEU A 577 -19.44 9.75 -15.05
CA LEU A 577 -18.58 10.78 -15.63
C LEU A 577 -19.29 11.41 -16.83
N GLU A 578 -19.32 12.74 -16.84
CA GLU A 578 -20.00 13.50 -17.89
C GLU A 578 -19.37 13.22 -19.27
N GLY A 579 -20.22 12.95 -20.26
CA GLY A 579 -19.79 12.67 -21.63
C GLY A 579 -19.28 11.24 -21.89
N ILE A 580 -19.36 10.34 -20.89
CA ILE A 580 -19.03 8.92 -21.05
C ILE A 580 -20.28 8.08 -20.71
N PRO A 581 -20.84 7.31 -21.67
CA PRO A 581 -22.00 6.47 -21.41
C PRO A 581 -21.62 5.29 -20.52
N SER A 582 -22.48 4.96 -19.56
CA SER A 582 -22.34 3.75 -18.75
C SER A 582 -22.72 2.52 -19.57
N ASP A 583 -21.91 1.46 -19.45
CA ASP A 583 -22.20 0.12 -19.96
C ASP A 583 -22.69 -0.84 -18.86
N SER A 584 -22.95 -0.32 -17.66
CA SER A 584 -23.44 -1.09 -16.53
C SER A 584 -24.83 -1.67 -16.84
N ARG A 585 -25.00 -2.95 -16.50
CA ARG A 585 -26.26 -3.68 -16.65
C ARG A 585 -26.56 -4.46 -15.37
N VAL A 586 -27.72 -4.20 -14.77
CA VAL A 586 -28.21 -4.93 -13.60
C VAL A 586 -29.58 -5.53 -13.94
N THR A 587 -29.67 -6.85 -14.00
CA THR A 587 -30.90 -7.59 -14.31
C THR A 587 -31.49 -8.16 -13.03
N ILE A 588 -32.77 -7.88 -12.80
CA ILE A 588 -33.52 -8.35 -11.64
C ILE A 588 -34.43 -9.47 -12.13
N ALA A 589 -34.32 -10.66 -11.54
CA ALA A 589 -35.12 -11.81 -11.92
C ALA A 589 -35.75 -12.49 -10.70
N LEU A 590 -36.95 -13.04 -10.89
CA LEU A 590 -37.70 -13.74 -9.86
C LEU A 590 -38.08 -15.14 -10.33
N ALA A 591 -38.03 -16.11 -9.43
CA ALA A 591 -38.59 -17.45 -9.65
C ALA A 591 -39.56 -17.82 -8.52
N VAL A 592 -40.62 -18.55 -8.87
CA VAL A 592 -41.55 -19.15 -7.92
C VAL A 592 -41.12 -20.60 -7.67
N GLY A 593 -40.88 -20.94 -6.40
CA GLY A 593 -40.30 -22.22 -6.02
C GLY A 593 -38.99 -22.52 -6.77
N ASP A 594 -38.88 -23.76 -7.26
CA ASP A 594 -37.74 -24.21 -8.07
C ASP A 594 -37.93 -23.95 -9.58
N GLY A 595 -38.95 -23.18 -9.97
CA GLY A 595 -39.21 -22.80 -11.36
C GLY A 595 -38.11 -21.92 -11.98
N PRO A 596 -38.21 -21.59 -13.28
CA PRO A 596 -37.22 -20.77 -13.97
C PRO A 596 -37.20 -19.33 -13.44
N LEU A 597 -36.02 -18.71 -13.48
CA LEU A 597 -35.86 -17.28 -13.20
C LEU A 597 -36.38 -16.46 -14.38
N VAL A 598 -37.37 -15.60 -14.11
CA VAL A 598 -37.99 -14.71 -15.08
C VAL A 598 -37.52 -13.27 -14.81
N PRO A 599 -36.87 -12.59 -15.78
CA PRO A 599 -36.46 -11.20 -15.63
C PRO A 599 -37.66 -10.26 -15.44
N LEU A 600 -37.61 -9.41 -14.43
CA LEU A 600 -38.57 -8.33 -14.17
C LEU A 600 -38.15 -7.04 -14.91
N GLU A 601 -36.89 -6.66 -14.79
CA GLU A 601 -36.32 -5.48 -15.44
C GLU A 601 -34.80 -5.66 -15.64
N THR A 602 -34.24 -4.97 -16.64
CA THR A 602 -32.79 -4.80 -16.78
C THR A 602 -32.46 -3.32 -16.80
N LEU A 603 -31.83 -2.85 -15.73
CA LEU A 603 -31.44 -1.46 -15.55
C LEU A 603 -30.11 -1.17 -16.24
N THR A 604 -30.08 -0.06 -16.96
CA THR A 604 -28.89 0.52 -17.61
C THR A 604 -28.70 1.96 -17.14
N GLY A 605 -27.63 2.63 -17.59
CA GLY A 605 -27.39 4.04 -17.26
C GLY A 605 -28.57 4.98 -17.57
N ASP A 606 -29.39 4.64 -18.56
CA ASP A 606 -30.57 5.43 -18.97
C ASP A 606 -31.65 5.49 -17.87
N ALA A 607 -31.66 4.53 -16.95
CA ALA A 607 -32.58 4.50 -15.81
C ALA A 607 -32.38 5.69 -14.84
N PHE A 608 -31.24 6.37 -14.92
CA PHE A 608 -30.88 7.55 -14.13
C PHE A 608 -31.17 8.88 -14.87
N LEU A 609 -31.83 8.84 -16.04
CA LEU A 609 -32.26 10.04 -16.75
C LEU A 609 -33.63 10.51 -16.25
N GLY A 610 -33.75 11.80 -15.96
CA GLY A 610 -35.02 12.46 -15.68
C GLY A 610 -35.85 12.68 -16.94
N PRO A 611 -37.07 13.23 -16.80
CA PRO A 611 -37.96 13.49 -17.94
C PRO A 611 -37.38 14.43 -19.00
N ASP A 612 -36.40 15.25 -18.62
CA ASP A 612 -35.68 16.18 -19.51
C ASP A 612 -34.50 15.52 -20.24
N GLY A 613 -34.30 14.21 -20.07
CA GLY A 613 -33.20 13.44 -20.66
C GLY A 613 -31.84 13.72 -20.01
N LYS A 614 -31.79 14.42 -18.87
CA LYS A 614 -30.55 14.67 -18.12
C LYS A 614 -30.44 13.72 -16.93
N LEU A 615 -29.21 13.44 -16.50
CA LEU A 615 -28.98 12.66 -15.29
C LEU A 615 -29.66 13.33 -14.09
N VAL A 616 -30.32 12.52 -13.25
CA VAL A 616 -30.89 12.97 -11.97
C VAL A 616 -29.85 13.69 -11.11
N ALA A 617 -30.30 14.61 -10.26
CA ALA A 617 -29.42 15.41 -9.43
C ALA A 617 -28.58 14.50 -8.50
N PRO A 618 -27.25 14.70 -8.40
CA PRO A 618 -26.42 13.95 -7.48
C PRO A 618 -26.50 14.51 -6.05
N ASN A 619 -26.08 13.69 -5.08
CA ASN A 619 -25.74 14.15 -3.74
C ASN A 619 -24.39 14.92 -3.73
N TYR A 620 -23.95 15.33 -2.53
CA TYR A 620 -22.68 16.03 -2.35
C TYR A 620 -21.43 15.20 -2.76
N GLU A 621 -21.56 13.88 -2.84
CA GLU A 621 -20.51 12.95 -3.27
C GLU A 621 -20.56 12.63 -4.78
N LYS A 622 -21.36 13.36 -5.56
CA LYS A 622 -21.60 13.14 -7.00
C LYS A 622 -22.32 11.81 -7.32
N ARG A 623 -22.85 11.11 -6.31
CA ARG A 623 -23.61 9.86 -6.46
C ARG A 623 -25.09 10.18 -6.67
N ARG A 624 -25.73 9.41 -7.56
CA ARG A 624 -27.15 9.55 -7.94
C ARG A 624 -27.91 8.35 -7.45
N PHE A 625 -29.21 8.52 -7.18
CA PHE A 625 -30.07 7.50 -6.57
C PHE A 625 -31.38 7.39 -7.35
N ILE A 626 -31.88 6.16 -7.51
CA ILE A 626 -33.20 5.86 -8.07
C ILE A 626 -33.86 4.73 -7.27
N HIS A 627 -35.19 4.72 -7.26
CA HIS A 627 -36.02 3.71 -6.60
C HIS A 627 -36.83 2.92 -7.64
N ARG A 628 -37.06 1.62 -7.41
CA ARG A 628 -37.92 0.77 -8.23
C ARG A 628 -38.82 -0.10 -7.36
N ASP A 629 -40.10 -0.18 -7.75
CA ASP A 629 -41.13 -1.01 -7.14
C ASP A 629 -41.66 -2.02 -8.16
N TYR A 630 -41.69 -3.29 -7.78
CA TYR A 630 -42.21 -4.39 -8.60
C TYR A 630 -43.39 -5.07 -7.88
N PRO A 631 -44.64 -4.84 -8.32
CA PRO A 631 -45.79 -5.56 -7.77
C PRO A 631 -45.78 -7.03 -8.22
N LEU A 632 -45.90 -7.96 -7.28
CA LEU A 632 -45.75 -9.40 -7.52
C LEU A 632 -47.10 -10.16 -7.50
N SER A 633 -48.21 -9.47 -7.25
CA SER A 633 -49.44 -10.02 -6.68
C SER A 633 -50.14 -11.13 -7.46
N GLN A 634 -50.00 -11.21 -8.79
CA GLN A 634 -50.58 -12.34 -9.56
C GLN A 634 -49.61 -13.50 -9.78
N ALA A 635 -48.30 -13.22 -9.76
CA ALA A 635 -47.28 -14.21 -10.12
C ALA A 635 -46.94 -15.17 -8.98
N ILE A 636 -47.17 -14.74 -7.73
CA ILE A 636 -46.69 -15.46 -6.53
C ILE A 636 -47.81 -16.08 -5.68
N THR A 637 -49.08 -15.87 -6.03
CA THR A 637 -50.21 -16.33 -5.21
C THR A 637 -50.18 -17.85 -5.06
N GLY A 638 -50.28 -18.33 -3.81
CA GLY A 638 -50.22 -19.75 -3.46
C GLY A 638 -48.81 -20.33 -3.40
N ALA A 639 -47.77 -19.56 -3.74
CA ALA A 639 -46.39 -20.01 -3.59
C ALA A 639 -46.01 -20.11 -2.10
N SER A 640 -45.09 -21.03 -1.79
CA SER A 640 -44.43 -21.13 -0.49
C SER A 640 -42.99 -20.61 -0.50
N THR A 641 -42.40 -20.41 -1.67
CA THR A 641 -41.01 -20.00 -1.84
C THR A 641 -40.86 -19.10 -3.05
N LEU A 642 -40.04 -18.06 -2.91
CA LEU A 642 -39.62 -17.14 -3.95
C LEU A 642 -38.10 -17.06 -3.98
N ARG A 643 -37.51 -17.05 -5.18
CA ARG A 643 -36.09 -16.78 -5.36
C ARG A 643 -35.89 -15.48 -6.12
N LEU A 644 -35.14 -14.57 -5.54
CA LEU A 644 -34.74 -13.29 -6.14
C LEU A 644 -33.28 -13.41 -6.56
N ARG A 645 -33.01 -13.19 -7.85
CA ARG A 645 -31.67 -13.10 -8.38
C ARG A 645 -31.41 -11.69 -8.91
N ILE A 646 -30.28 -11.12 -8.53
CA ILE A 646 -29.78 -9.85 -9.03
C ILE A 646 -28.48 -10.16 -9.77
N ASP A 647 -28.52 -10.07 -11.10
CA ASP A 647 -27.38 -10.31 -11.97
C ASP A 647 -26.73 -8.98 -12.35
N TYR A 648 -25.42 -8.90 -12.17
CA TYR A 648 -24.59 -7.80 -12.62
C TYR A 648 -23.77 -8.24 -13.83
N GLY A 649 -23.86 -7.47 -14.91
CA GLY A 649 -23.00 -7.66 -16.08
C GLY A 649 -21.59 -7.10 -15.84
N PRO A 650 -20.58 -7.52 -16.62
CA PRO A 650 -19.27 -6.89 -16.60
C PRO A 650 -19.38 -5.41 -17.01
N VAL A 651 -18.57 -4.54 -16.41
CA VAL A 651 -18.64 -3.09 -16.60
C VAL A 651 -17.26 -2.54 -16.95
N ALA A 652 -17.16 -1.71 -17.99
CA ALA A 652 -15.91 -1.12 -18.45
C ALA A 652 -15.86 0.40 -18.38
N ASN A 653 -17.03 1.05 -18.37
CA ASN A 653 -17.17 2.49 -18.29
C ASN A 653 -17.57 2.94 -16.88
N PRO A 654 -17.29 4.20 -16.53
CA PRO A 654 -17.88 4.83 -15.34
C PRO A 654 -19.41 4.77 -15.35
N GLY A 655 -20.04 4.95 -14.18
CA GLY A 655 -21.49 4.78 -14.02
C GLY A 655 -21.90 3.35 -13.67
N VAL A 656 -21.09 2.65 -12.86
CA VAL A 656 -21.45 1.36 -12.27
C VAL A 656 -22.72 1.54 -11.44
N ILE A 657 -23.74 0.75 -11.74
CA ILE A 657 -25.00 0.71 -11.00
C ILE A 657 -24.85 -0.30 -9.87
N GLU A 658 -25.12 0.14 -8.64
CA GLU A 658 -24.99 -0.65 -7.43
C GLU A 658 -26.32 -0.63 -6.66
N VAL A 659 -26.80 -1.80 -6.22
CA VAL A 659 -27.96 -1.90 -5.32
C VAL A 659 -27.56 -1.42 -3.93
N ASN A 660 -28.34 -0.52 -3.33
CA ASN A 660 -28.10 0.04 -2.00
C ASN A 660 -29.31 -0.08 -1.05
N GLY A 661 -30.33 -0.81 -1.46
CA GLY A 661 -31.49 -1.15 -0.64
C GLY A 661 -32.30 -2.26 -1.27
N LEU A 662 -32.77 -3.20 -0.46
CA LEU A 662 -33.64 -4.32 -0.85
C LEU A 662 -34.76 -4.46 0.18
N GLU A 663 -36.02 -4.41 -0.26
CA GLU A 663 -37.20 -4.72 0.55
C GLU A 663 -38.11 -5.71 -0.16
N LEU A 664 -38.56 -6.74 0.55
CA LEU A 664 -39.65 -7.62 0.12
C LEU A 664 -40.78 -7.53 1.14
N ALA A 665 -41.86 -6.85 0.76
CA ALA A 665 -43.10 -6.81 1.53
C ALA A 665 -44.08 -7.84 0.96
N ALA A 666 -44.68 -8.68 1.80
CA ALA A 666 -45.60 -9.73 1.40
C ALA A 666 -46.81 -9.81 2.33
N THR A 667 -47.96 -10.17 1.77
CA THR A 667 -49.13 -10.62 2.54
C THR A 667 -49.22 -12.13 2.39
N LEU A 668 -49.28 -12.85 3.50
CA LEU A 668 -49.36 -14.30 3.55
C LEU A 668 -50.77 -14.74 3.98
N THR A 669 -51.29 -15.77 3.33
CA THR A 669 -52.52 -16.47 3.72
C THR A 669 -52.19 -17.69 4.57
N GLY A 670 -53.15 -18.14 5.38
CA GLY A 670 -52.98 -19.28 6.28
C GLY A 670 -52.59 -18.88 7.70
N ARG A 671 -52.20 -19.86 8.51
CA ARG A 671 -51.71 -19.64 9.88
C ARG A 671 -50.41 -20.43 10.06
N PRO A 672 -49.36 -19.82 10.62
CA PRO A 672 -48.12 -20.54 10.91
C PRO A 672 -48.40 -21.78 11.78
N ALA A 673 -48.00 -22.96 11.30
CA ALA A 673 -48.15 -24.20 12.04
C ALA A 673 -47.10 -24.27 13.15
N ASN A 674 -47.48 -24.14 14.44
CA ASN A 674 -46.68 -24.35 15.65
C ASN A 674 -45.14 -24.26 15.49
N ALA A 675 -44.65 -23.13 15.01
CA ALA A 675 -43.22 -22.91 14.82
C ALA A 675 -42.86 -21.57 15.46
N ASP A 676 -42.28 -21.63 16.65
CA ASP A 676 -41.59 -20.48 17.23
C ASP A 676 -40.59 -19.94 16.19
N PRO A 677 -40.72 -18.68 15.72
CA PRO A 677 -39.84 -18.11 14.71
C PRO A 677 -38.36 -18.23 15.07
N ALA A 678 -38.04 -18.15 16.36
CA ALA A 678 -36.68 -18.31 16.86
C ALA A 678 -36.19 -19.76 16.73
N GLN A 679 -37.03 -20.75 17.05
CA GLN A 679 -36.67 -22.17 16.88
C GLN A 679 -36.46 -22.51 15.40
N SER A 680 -37.33 -22.01 14.52
CA SER A 680 -37.16 -22.20 13.07
C SER A 680 -35.86 -21.57 12.56
N ALA A 681 -35.47 -20.40 13.07
CA ALA A 681 -34.19 -19.79 12.76
C ALA A 681 -33.01 -20.64 13.25
N LEU A 682 -33.11 -21.21 14.46
CA LEU A 682 -32.08 -22.10 15.00
C LEU A 682 -31.88 -23.35 14.13
N GLU A 683 -32.96 -23.96 13.64
CA GLU A 683 -32.89 -25.13 12.76
C GLU A 683 -32.17 -24.82 11.44
N ARG A 684 -32.42 -23.64 10.85
CA ARG A 684 -31.68 -23.19 9.65
C ARG A 684 -30.21 -22.91 9.93
N VAL A 685 -29.92 -22.30 11.07
CA VAL A 685 -28.54 -22.10 11.52
C VAL A 685 -27.84 -23.46 11.69
N ALA A 686 -28.50 -24.46 12.27
CA ALA A 686 -27.95 -25.82 12.40
C ALA A 686 -27.79 -26.55 11.06
N ALA A 687 -28.63 -26.24 10.07
CA ALA A 687 -28.52 -26.83 8.73
C ALA A 687 -27.31 -26.29 7.94
N ASN A 688 -26.93 -25.02 8.17
CA ASN A 688 -25.82 -24.38 7.47
C ASN A 688 -24.50 -24.43 8.26
N ASN A 689 -24.56 -24.47 9.59
CA ASN A 689 -23.40 -24.37 10.47
C ASN A 689 -23.32 -25.60 11.38
N ALA A 690 -22.12 -26.12 11.60
CA ALA A 690 -21.92 -27.21 12.55
C ALA A 690 -22.20 -26.73 13.97
N LEU A 691 -23.10 -27.39 14.69
CA LEU A 691 -23.36 -27.17 16.11
C LEU A 691 -22.73 -28.30 16.93
N ALA A 692 -22.06 -27.94 18.02
CA ALA A 692 -21.42 -28.88 18.93
C ALA A 692 -22.22 -29.04 20.23
N ALA A 693 -22.24 -30.28 20.74
CA ALA A 693 -22.64 -30.56 22.10
C ALA A 693 -21.52 -30.13 23.05
N TRP A 694 -21.84 -29.31 24.07
CA TRP A 694 -20.88 -28.93 25.09
C TRP A 694 -20.69 -30.05 26.12
N ARG A 695 -19.43 -30.32 26.47
CA ARG A 695 -19.03 -31.25 27.52
C ARG A 695 -18.06 -30.55 28.45
N PRO A 696 -18.29 -30.53 29.77
CA PRO A 696 -17.40 -29.87 30.71
C PRO A 696 -15.94 -30.34 30.60
N GLY A 697 -15.01 -29.39 30.60
CA GLY A 697 -13.56 -29.65 30.54
C GLY A 697 -13.06 -30.25 29.22
N GLN A 698 -13.82 -30.17 28.12
CA GLN A 698 -13.38 -30.54 26.78
C GLN A 698 -13.35 -29.31 25.87
N THR A 699 -12.16 -28.99 25.33
CA THR A 699 -11.98 -27.87 24.39
C THR A 699 -11.98 -28.36 22.95
N ARG A 700 -12.80 -27.75 22.10
CA ARG A 700 -12.81 -28.01 20.65
C ARG A 700 -11.91 -27.04 19.90
N LEU A 701 -11.25 -27.54 18.86
CA LEU A 701 -10.36 -26.77 17.99
C LEU A 701 -11.00 -26.45 16.62
N ASP A 702 -12.01 -27.24 16.22
CA ASP A 702 -12.74 -27.08 14.96
C ASP A 702 -13.64 -25.83 14.93
N ALA A 703 -14.32 -25.62 13.80
CA ALA A 703 -15.16 -24.45 13.53
C ALA A 703 -16.64 -24.65 13.92
N ALA A 704 -16.94 -25.50 14.91
CA ALA A 704 -18.31 -25.75 15.37
C ALA A 704 -18.76 -24.72 16.42
N LEU A 705 -20.04 -24.36 16.40
CA LEU A 705 -20.64 -23.38 17.31
C LEU A 705 -21.34 -24.06 18.49
N TYR A 706 -21.29 -23.43 19.66
CA TYR A 706 -22.14 -23.82 20.79
C TYR A 706 -23.39 -22.93 20.82
N ALA A 707 -24.55 -23.50 20.58
CA ALA A 707 -25.83 -22.82 20.68
C ALA A 707 -26.52 -23.15 22.01
N PHE A 708 -27.13 -22.16 22.66
CA PHE A 708 -27.92 -22.32 23.89
C PHE A 708 -29.20 -21.47 23.84
N PRO A 709 -30.34 -21.96 24.36
CA PRO A 709 -31.46 -21.11 24.73
C PRO A 709 -31.06 -20.18 25.89
N THR A 710 -31.57 -18.95 25.89
CA THR A 710 -31.20 -17.95 26.92
C THR A 710 -31.88 -18.16 28.27
N ARG A 711 -32.95 -18.96 28.34
CA ARG A 711 -33.67 -19.29 29.56
C ARG A 711 -34.47 -20.60 29.45
N PRO A 712 -34.82 -21.24 30.58
CA PRO A 712 -35.74 -22.38 30.59
C PRO A 712 -37.11 -22.01 29.97
N GLY A 713 -37.71 -22.95 29.23
CA GLY A 713 -39.02 -22.78 28.59
C GLY A 713 -38.98 -22.35 27.11
N ILE A 714 -37.80 -21.98 26.59
CA ILE A 714 -37.57 -21.89 25.15
C ILE A 714 -37.31 -23.31 24.62
N PRO A 715 -37.92 -23.73 23.49
CA PRO A 715 -37.65 -25.04 22.90
C PRO A 715 -36.15 -25.30 22.72
N GLN A 716 -35.66 -26.50 23.03
CA GLN A 716 -34.24 -26.78 22.89
C GLN A 716 -33.81 -26.87 21.42
N GLY A 717 -34.58 -27.58 20.59
CA GLY A 717 -34.21 -27.86 19.21
C GLY A 717 -32.81 -28.51 19.11
N PRO A 718 -31.98 -28.14 18.13
CA PRO A 718 -30.60 -28.64 17.99
C PRO A 718 -29.58 -27.95 18.92
N ALA A 719 -30.00 -27.06 19.82
CA ALA A 719 -29.10 -26.41 20.77
C ALA A 719 -28.77 -27.32 21.97
N ASN A 720 -27.79 -26.89 22.75
CA ASN A 720 -27.51 -27.46 24.06
C ASN A 720 -28.65 -27.14 25.04
N PRO A 721 -28.82 -27.93 26.12
CA PRO A 721 -29.78 -27.64 27.18
C PRO A 721 -29.60 -26.23 27.79
N ALA A 722 -30.69 -25.55 28.12
CA ALA A 722 -30.64 -24.17 28.66
C ALA A 722 -29.92 -24.09 30.03
N ASP A 723 -30.02 -25.14 30.84
CA ASP A 723 -29.35 -25.28 32.14
C ASP A 723 -27.83 -25.53 32.03
N ALA A 724 -27.33 -25.85 30.84
CA ALA A 724 -25.91 -25.99 30.58
C ALA A 724 -25.19 -24.65 30.37
N LEU A 725 -25.92 -23.60 29.98
CA LEU A 725 -25.34 -22.28 29.66
C LEU A 725 -24.53 -21.65 30.82
N PRO A 726 -25.01 -21.64 32.09
CA PRO A 726 -24.22 -21.11 33.20
C PRO A 726 -22.89 -21.84 33.41
N GLY A 727 -22.87 -23.17 33.22
CA GLY A 727 -21.65 -23.97 33.31
C GLY A 727 -20.66 -23.66 32.18
N PHE A 728 -21.16 -23.53 30.95
CA PHE A 728 -20.36 -23.12 29.80
C PHE A 728 -19.72 -21.74 30.00
N LEU A 729 -20.50 -20.76 30.47
CA LEU A 729 -20.00 -19.41 30.74
C LEU A 729 -19.03 -19.35 31.93
N ALA A 730 -19.13 -20.28 32.88
CA ALA A 730 -18.16 -20.41 33.96
C ALA A 730 -16.79 -20.92 33.47
N GLU A 731 -16.77 -21.81 32.46
CA GLU A 731 -15.53 -22.25 31.79
C GLU A 731 -14.96 -21.18 30.85
N HIS A 732 -15.81 -20.30 30.32
CA HIS A 732 -15.45 -19.23 29.38
C HIS A 732 -15.86 -17.84 29.88
N PRO A 733 -15.26 -17.34 30.98
CA PRO A 733 -15.64 -16.06 31.56
C PRO A 733 -15.42 -14.92 30.55
N SER A 734 -16.38 -13.99 30.49
CA SER A 734 -16.39 -12.84 29.58
C SER A 734 -16.46 -13.18 28.09
N LEU A 735 -16.84 -14.41 27.72
CA LEU A 735 -17.11 -14.75 26.33
C LEU A 735 -18.42 -14.11 25.85
N GLU A 736 -18.35 -13.36 24.77
CA GLU A 736 -19.52 -12.78 24.11
C GLU A 736 -20.03 -13.72 23.01
N PRO A 737 -21.35 -13.73 22.74
CA PRO A 737 -21.90 -14.52 21.65
C PRO A 737 -21.45 -13.96 20.30
N VAL A 738 -21.17 -14.84 19.34
CA VAL A 738 -20.83 -14.47 17.95
C VAL A 738 -22.07 -14.23 17.09
N PHE A 739 -23.24 -14.70 17.54
CA PHE A 739 -24.52 -14.48 16.88
C PHE A 739 -25.66 -14.68 17.89
N ALA A 740 -26.75 -13.97 17.71
CA ALA A 740 -27.94 -14.09 18.54
C ALA A 740 -29.19 -14.15 17.67
N ILE A 741 -30.07 -15.11 17.98
CA ILE A 741 -31.36 -15.26 17.31
C ILE A 741 -32.41 -14.57 18.18
N PRO A 742 -33.10 -13.53 17.69
CA PRO A 742 -34.14 -12.84 18.45
C PRO A 742 -35.39 -13.71 18.60
N GLY A 743 -36.04 -13.62 19.76
CA GLY A 743 -37.37 -14.14 20.02
C GLY A 743 -38.47 -13.16 19.61
N PRO A 744 -39.75 -13.54 19.79
CA PRO A 744 -40.90 -12.70 19.45
C PRO A 744 -40.96 -11.35 20.18
N ASP A 745 -40.32 -11.24 21.35
CA ASP A 745 -40.22 -10.01 22.15
C ASP A 745 -39.01 -9.14 21.76
N GLY A 746 -38.28 -9.51 20.70
CA GLY A 746 -37.07 -8.84 20.23
C GLY A 746 -35.82 -9.10 21.08
N LYS A 747 -35.94 -9.84 22.19
CA LYS A 747 -34.79 -10.23 23.02
C LYS A 747 -34.14 -11.50 22.47
N PRO A 748 -32.84 -11.75 22.70
CA PRO A 748 -32.20 -12.99 22.27
C PRO A 748 -32.91 -14.22 22.87
N ALA A 749 -33.41 -15.10 22.01
CA ALA A 749 -33.96 -16.41 22.39
C ALA A 749 -32.86 -17.48 22.40
N TYR A 750 -31.97 -17.44 21.40
CA TYR A 750 -30.78 -18.31 21.34
C TYR A 750 -29.53 -17.46 21.17
N VAL A 751 -28.44 -17.91 21.79
CA VAL A 751 -27.11 -17.32 21.70
C VAL A 751 -26.13 -18.38 21.22
N LEU A 752 -25.25 -17.98 20.30
CA LEU A 752 -24.23 -18.85 19.73
C LEU A 752 -22.85 -18.34 20.11
N TYR A 753 -21.97 -19.26 20.49
CA TYR A 753 -20.62 -18.96 20.97
C TYR A 753 -19.56 -19.71 20.17
N ASP A 754 -18.42 -19.05 20.01
CA ASP A 754 -17.17 -19.63 19.53
C ASP A 754 -16.00 -19.21 20.45
N PRO A 755 -15.65 -20.04 21.45
CA PRO A 755 -14.51 -19.76 22.33
C PRO A 755 -13.19 -19.62 21.57
N ALA A 756 -12.98 -20.39 20.50
CA ALA A 756 -11.72 -20.42 19.77
C ALA A 756 -11.55 -19.19 18.86
N LEU A 757 -12.64 -18.54 18.40
CA LEU A 757 -12.52 -17.24 17.73
C LEU A 757 -12.00 -16.18 18.69
N ALA A 758 -12.56 -16.08 19.89
CA ALA A 758 -12.17 -15.06 20.87
C ALA A 758 -10.77 -15.33 21.44
N ARG A 759 -10.51 -16.58 21.83
CA ARG A 759 -9.28 -17.05 22.47
C ARG A 759 -8.72 -18.26 21.70
N PRO A 760 -7.99 -18.03 20.59
CA PRO A 760 -7.47 -19.13 19.77
C PRO A 760 -6.39 -19.93 20.51
N PHE A 761 -5.67 -19.33 21.46
CA PHE A 761 -4.66 -20.01 22.25
C PHE A 761 -5.27 -20.63 23.51
N LEU A 762 -4.99 -21.91 23.71
CA LEU A 762 -5.34 -22.68 24.90
C LEU A 762 -4.33 -22.39 26.02
N PRO A 763 -4.76 -21.89 27.19
CA PRO A 763 -3.86 -21.75 28.33
C PRO A 763 -3.49 -23.14 28.89
N LEU A 764 -2.21 -23.36 29.14
CA LEU A 764 -1.66 -24.55 29.77
C LEU A 764 -1.01 -24.20 31.10
N ALA A 765 -1.25 -25.05 32.09
CA ALA A 765 -0.62 -25.00 33.40
C ALA A 765 -0.02 -26.37 33.76
N ALA A 766 1.02 -26.38 34.59
CA ALA A 766 1.56 -27.63 35.13
C ALA A 766 0.48 -28.37 35.93
N ASP A 767 0.49 -29.69 35.87
CA ASP A 767 -0.42 -30.59 36.59
C ASP A 767 -1.91 -30.44 36.25
N ARG A 768 -2.24 -29.70 35.19
CA ARG A 768 -3.61 -29.52 34.68
C ARG A 768 -3.69 -29.95 33.21
N PRO A 769 -3.91 -31.25 32.93
CA PRO A 769 -4.11 -31.72 31.56
C PRO A 769 -5.37 -31.09 30.95
N GLU A 770 -5.25 -30.61 29.72
CA GLU A 770 -6.37 -30.11 28.93
C GLU A 770 -6.81 -31.18 27.92
N ARG A 771 -8.12 -31.43 27.81
CA ARG A 771 -8.68 -32.38 26.83
C ARG A 771 -9.12 -31.64 25.58
N LEU A 772 -8.51 -32.00 24.45
CA LEU A 772 -8.79 -31.41 23.16
C LEU A 772 -9.59 -32.35 22.26
N LEU A 773 -10.29 -31.77 21.30
CA LEU A 773 -11.01 -32.46 20.24
C LEU A 773 -10.96 -31.64 18.94
N GLU A 774 -10.39 -32.24 17.90
CA GLU A 774 -10.27 -31.64 16.56
C GLU A 774 -11.20 -32.33 15.55
N ASN A 775 -11.13 -33.66 15.47
CA ASN A 775 -11.93 -34.44 14.54
C ASN A 775 -12.37 -35.74 15.20
N ASP A 776 -13.69 -35.97 15.25
CA ASP A 776 -14.28 -37.18 15.83
C ASP A 776 -14.12 -38.41 14.91
N ALA A 777 -13.96 -38.20 13.60
CA ALA A 777 -14.05 -39.26 12.59
C ALA A 777 -12.68 -39.78 12.10
N ALA A 778 -11.63 -38.96 12.15
CA ALA A 778 -10.32 -39.31 11.58
C ALA A 778 -9.16 -38.75 12.43
N PRO A 779 -8.01 -39.44 12.47
CA PRO A 779 -6.77 -38.89 13.02
C PRO A 779 -6.34 -37.62 12.28
N THR A 780 -5.71 -36.69 13.01
CA THR A 780 -5.23 -35.42 12.46
C THR A 780 -3.72 -35.30 12.67
N GLU A 781 -3.01 -34.78 11.67
CA GLU A 781 -1.61 -34.40 11.80
C GLU A 781 -1.51 -32.87 11.89
N PHE A 782 -1.05 -32.35 13.03
CA PHE A 782 -0.81 -30.92 13.21
C PHE A 782 0.52 -30.52 12.54
N ALA A 783 0.43 -29.73 11.48
CA ALA A 783 1.58 -29.24 10.72
C ALA A 783 2.27 -28.03 11.37
N SER A 784 1.54 -27.27 12.18
CA SER A 784 2.09 -26.13 12.92
C SER A 784 1.66 -26.12 14.39
N LEU A 785 2.53 -25.57 15.22
CA LEU A 785 2.28 -25.29 16.62
C LEU A 785 2.79 -23.88 16.94
N LYS A 786 2.00 -23.10 17.69
CA LYS A 786 2.46 -21.86 18.31
C LYS A 786 2.39 -21.91 19.82
N LEU A 787 3.41 -21.36 20.46
CA LEU A 787 3.47 -21.17 21.91
C LEU A 787 3.62 -19.69 22.22
N THR A 788 2.84 -19.17 23.15
CA THR A 788 2.93 -17.77 23.58
C THR A 788 3.04 -17.66 25.10
N GLY A 789 3.89 -16.75 25.56
CA GLY A 789 4.19 -16.51 26.98
C GLY A 789 5.69 -16.40 27.27
N ALA A 790 6.08 -16.61 28.53
CA ALA A 790 7.48 -16.81 28.89
C ALA A 790 7.89 -18.22 28.50
N LEU A 791 8.91 -18.35 27.64
CA LEU A 791 9.47 -19.64 27.25
C LEU A 791 10.67 -19.93 28.13
N ASN A 792 10.60 -21.00 28.94
CA ASN A 792 11.71 -21.47 29.78
C ASN A 792 11.97 -22.95 29.52
N ARG A 793 12.43 -23.23 28.28
CA ARG A 793 12.67 -24.58 27.74
C ARG A 793 11.48 -25.50 27.93
N PRO A 794 10.31 -25.15 27.36
CA PRO A 794 9.07 -25.86 27.65
C PRO A 794 9.12 -27.32 27.20
N LYS A 795 8.50 -28.19 28.00
CA LYS A 795 8.25 -29.59 27.66
C LYS A 795 6.76 -29.85 27.66
N LEU A 796 6.25 -30.43 26.59
CA LEU A 796 4.83 -30.71 26.39
C LEU A 796 4.62 -32.21 26.18
N ALA A 797 3.45 -32.74 26.56
CA ALA A 797 2.95 -34.00 26.04
C ALA A 797 1.68 -33.73 25.24
N VAL A 798 1.65 -34.16 23.97
CA VAL A 798 0.48 -34.03 23.08
C VAL A 798 0.09 -35.43 22.63
N ALA A 799 -1.12 -35.87 22.98
CA ALA A 799 -1.59 -37.24 22.72
C ALA A 799 -0.59 -38.32 23.19
N GLY A 800 0.03 -38.10 24.37
CA GLY A 800 1.02 -39.01 24.96
C GLY A 800 2.44 -38.90 24.37
N ARG A 801 2.66 -38.10 23.32
CA ARG A 801 3.99 -37.86 22.74
C ARG A 801 4.67 -36.67 23.41
N GLY A 802 5.83 -36.89 24.02
CA GLY A 802 6.67 -35.84 24.60
C GLY A 802 7.36 -34.99 23.54
N LEU A 803 7.36 -33.67 23.74
CA LEU A 803 7.99 -32.66 22.90
C LEU A 803 8.86 -31.76 23.78
N ASP A 804 10.18 -31.80 23.57
CA ASP A 804 11.13 -30.86 24.19
C ASP A 804 11.34 -29.69 23.24
N ILE A 805 10.84 -28.51 23.61
CA ILE A 805 10.92 -27.32 22.77
C ILE A 805 12.32 -26.70 22.83
N GLY A 806 12.98 -26.75 23.99
CA GLY A 806 14.34 -26.24 24.15
C GLY A 806 14.55 -24.74 23.85
N VAL A 807 13.51 -23.91 23.91
CA VAL A 807 13.59 -22.45 23.68
C VAL A 807 13.44 -21.67 24.99
N LEU A 808 14.30 -20.67 25.18
CA LEU A 808 14.28 -19.70 26.28
C LEU A 808 14.12 -18.29 25.69
N ALA A 809 13.03 -17.60 26.09
CA ALA A 809 12.77 -16.21 25.74
C ALA A 809 11.79 -15.57 26.74
N PRO A 810 11.94 -14.29 27.09
CA PRO A 810 11.05 -13.62 28.04
C PRO A 810 9.64 -13.40 27.48
N SER A 811 8.66 -13.16 28.35
CA SER A 811 7.29 -12.79 27.93
C SER A 811 7.24 -11.33 27.48
N PRO A 812 6.44 -10.94 26.46
CA PRO A 812 5.59 -11.78 25.63
C PRO A 812 6.35 -12.28 24.40
N SER A 813 6.77 -13.55 24.43
CA SER A 813 7.34 -14.23 23.26
C SER A 813 6.32 -15.16 22.64
N THR A 814 6.30 -15.23 21.31
CA THR A 814 5.53 -16.19 20.53
C THR A 814 6.46 -16.98 19.63
N LEU A 815 6.49 -18.30 19.82
CA LEU A 815 7.24 -19.25 19.01
C LEU A 815 6.29 -19.93 18.03
N LEU A 816 6.66 -19.94 16.75
CA LEU A 816 6.05 -20.72 15.68
C LEU A 816 7.00 -21.85 15.28
N LEU A 817 6.53 -23.09 15.39
CA LEU A 817 7.18 -24.27 14.83
C LEU A 817 6.32 -24.80 13.69
N THR A 818 6.93 -25.09 12.55
CA THR A 818 6.24 -25.68 11.40
C THR A 818 7.02 -26.85 10.85
N ARG A 819 6.31 -27.85 10.32
CA ARG A 819 6.94 -29.01 9.66
C ARG A 819 7.62 -28.67 8.34
N SER A 820 7.53 -27.42 7.87
CA SER A 820 8.20 -26.96 6.65
C SER A 820 9.72 -26.79 6.81
N GLY A 821 10.21 -26.85 8.06
CA GLY A 821 11.61 -26.59 8.39
C GLY A 821 11.92 -25.13 8.73
N LEU A 822 10.93 -24.24 8.63
CA LEU A 822 11.03 -22.84 9.03
C LEU A 822 10.24 -22.56 10.30
N GLY A 823 10.91 -22.03 11.32
CA GLY A 823 10.30 -21.54 12.55
C GLY A 823 10.67 -20.09 12.83
N VAL A 824 9.89 -19.47 13.70
CA VAL A 824 10.09 -18.06 14.05
C VAL A 824 9.78 -17.84 15.51
N LEU A 825 10.67 -17.15 16.22
CA LEU A 825 10.45 -16.67 17.57
C LEU A 825 10.32 -15.14 17.53
N ARG A 826 9.18 -14.59 17.92
CA ARG A 826 8.96 -13.14 18.05
C ARG A 826 8.77 -12.74 19.50
N PHE A 827 9.54 -11.75 19.94
CA PHE A 827 9.35 -11.03 21.19
C PHE A 827 8.79 -9.63 20.87
N GLU A 828 7.56 -9.35 21.31
CA GLU A 828 6.80 -8.15 20.94
C GLU A 828 6.17 -7.49 22.19
N PRO A 829 6.98 -6.86 23.06
CA PRO A 829 6.48 -6.29 24.31
C PRO A 829 5.66 -5.02 24.05
N SER A 830 4.56 -4.84 24.77
CA SER A 830 3.85 -3.56 24.82
C SER A 830 4.25 -2.78 26.07
N PHE A 831 4.39 -1.46 25.92
CA PHE A 831 4.64 -0.55 27.04
C PHE A 831 3.39 0.18 27.52
N ALA A 832 2.19 -0.21 27.08
CA ALA A 832 0.95 0.39 27.55
C ALA A 832 0.79 0.28 29.09
N ARG A 833 1.23 -0.84 29.67
CA ARG A 833 1.13 -1.12 31.11
C ARG A 833 2.51 -1.28 31.75
N GLU A 834 2.76 -0.59 32.86
CA GLU A 834 4.07 -0.57 33.53
C GLU A 834 4.53 -1.96 33.99
N ALA A 835 3.65 -2.73 34.63
CA ALA A 835 3.97 -4.06 35.12
C ALA A 835 4.45 -4.98 33.98
N GLU A 836 3.82 -4.90 32.80
CA GLU A 836 4.17 -5.71 31.63
C GLU A 836 5.46 -5.22 30.98
N ALA A 837 5.59 -3.89 30.83
CA ALA A 837 6.76 -3.27 30.23
C ALA A 837 8.06 -3.63 30.97
N LEU A 838 8.04 -3.58 32.31
CA LEU A 838 9.21 -3.89 33.12
C LEU A 838 9.45 -5.41 33.24
N ALA A 839 8.39 -6.21 33.34
CA ALA A 839 8.51 -7.67 33.39
C ALA A 839 9.07 -8.27 32.09
N ALA A 840 8.89 -7.60 30.95
CA ALA A 840 9.38 -8.06 29.66
C ALA A 840 10.92 -8.07 29.55
N PHE A 841 11.62 -7.34 30.41
CA PHE A 841 13.08 -7.23 30.41
C PHE A 841 13.68 -7.67 31.74
N PRO A 842 13.90 -8.98 31.94
CA PRO A 842 14.46 -9.50 33.19
C PRO A 842 15.88 -8.99 33.46
N LEU A 843 16.59 -8.52 32.44
CA LEU A 843 17.93 -7.94 32.52
C LEU A 843 17.90 -6.43 32.25
N ALA A 844 17.00 -5.72 32.93
CA ALA A 844 16.92 -4.26 32.91
C ALA A 844 17.80 -3.65 34.02
N TYR A 845 18.53 -2.58 33.70
CA TYR A 845 19.32 -1.80 34.66
C TYR A 845 18.92 -0.33 34.58
N ASN A 846 18.53 0.25 35.72
CA ASN A 846 18.21 1.67 35.85
C ASN A 846 17.07 2.18 34.92
N ILE A 847 16.08 1.33 34.64
CA ILE A 847 14.94 1.66 33.76
C ILE A 847 13.69 2.02 34.58
N ARG A 848 12.85 2.88 33.99
CA ARG A 848 11.46 3.12 34.38
C ARG A 848 10.57 3.23 33.13
N LYS A 849 9.27 3.06 33.32
CA LYS A 849 8.26 3.53 32.35
C LYS A 849 7.97 5.01 32.57
N ASN A 850 7.74 5.77 31.51
CA ASN A 850 7.22 7.14 31.63
C ASN A 850 5.72 7.13 31.95
N ALA A 851 5.28 8.08 32.78
CA ALA A 851 3.85 8.30 33.02
C ALA A 851 3.18 8.75 31.72
N ASP A 852 1.98 8.23 31.44
CA ASP A 852 1.12 8.58 30.30
C ASP A 852 1.73 8.42 28.89
N GLU A 853 2.93 7.84 28.79
CA GLU A 853 3.58 7.49 27.52
C GLU A 853 3.91 5.99 27.48
N ASP A 854 3.75 5.37 26.31
CA ASP A 854 4.09 3.97 26.05
C ASP A 854 5.59 3.83 25.74
N CYS A 855 6.42 4.32 26.65
CA CYS A 855 7.87 4.31 26.49
C CYS A 855 8.65 4.05 27.78
N LEU A 856 9.85 3.50 27.60
CA LEU A 856 10.85 3.27 28.63
C LEU A 856 11.98 4.29 28.53
N ALA A 857 12.49 4.73 29.68
CA ALA A 857 13.62 5.65 29.78
C ALA A 857 14.46 5.37 31.05
N CYS A 858 15.61 6.03 31.18
CA CYS A 858 16.39 5.95 32.42
C CYS A 858 15.63 6.58 33.60
N ARG A 859 15.77 5.96 34.77
CA ARG A 859 15.14 6.43 36.00
C ARG A 859 15.77 7.72 36.51
N ASP A 860 17.09 7.82 36.41
CA ASP A 860 17.88 8.98 36.81
C ASP A 860 18.83 9.41 35.68
N ALA A 861 19.74 10.35 35.98
CA ALA A 861 20.67 10.89 35.00
C ALA A 861 21.78 9.91 34.58
N ALA A 862 21.94 8.77 35.27
CA ALA A 862 22.93 7.77 34.90
C ALA A 862 22.48 6.97 33.66
N PRO A 863 23.43 6.43 32.87
CA PRO A 863 23.12 5.52 31.79
C PRO A 863 22.30 4.31 32.29
N CYS A 864 21.46 3.78 31.42
CA CYS A 864 20.61 2.63 31.71
C CYS A 864 20.61 1.66 30.52
N SER A 865 20.19 0.41 30.74
CA SER A 865 20.14 -0.59 29.67
C SER A 865 19.01 -1.60 29.81
N LEU A 866 18.61 -2.18 28.68
CA LEU A 866 17.66 -3.28 28.56
C LEU A 866 18.33 -4.41 27.78
N THR A 867 18.36 -5.63 28.33
CA THR A 867 18.88 -6.80 27.60
C THR A 867 17.81 -7.89 27.47
N VAL A 868 17.64 -8.41 26.25
CA VAL A 868 16.73 -9.51 25.93
C VAL A 868 17.57 -10.76 25.62
N PRO A 869 17.54 -11.78 26.50
CA PRO A 869 18.21 -13.05 26.25
C PRO A 869 17.33 -13.96 25.38
N LEU A 870 17.93 -14.57 24.37
CA LEU A 870 17.32 -15.56 23.49
C LEU A 870 18.20 -16.81 23.46
N SER A 871 17.61 -17.98 23.68
CA SER A 871 18.29 -19.27 23.49
C SER A 871 17.35 -20.27 22.84
N SER A 872 17.84 -21.08 21.92
CA SER A 872 17.02 -22.01 21.15
C SER A 872 17.77 -23.29 20.82
N ALA A 873 17.13 -24.44 21.07
CA ALA A 873 17.60 -25.73 20.58
C ALA A 873 17.56 -25.81 19.04
N TYR A 874 16.63 -25.09 18.41
CA TYR A 874 16.59 -24.89 16.97
C TYR A 874 17.62 -23.82 16.55
N PRO A 875 18.53 -24.09 15.60
CA PRO A 875 19.55 -23.13 15.18
C PRO A 875 18.94 -21.81 14.69
N ILE A 876 19.45 -20.68 15.20
CA ILE A 876 19.07 -19.33 14.78
C ILE A 876 19.90 -18.94 13.56
N THR A 877 19.23 -18.69 12.44
CA THR A 877 19.88 -18.36 11.15
C THR A 877 19.89 -16.85 10.88
N ALA A 878 18.91 -16.12 11.42
CA ALA A 878 18.84 -14.66 11.33
C ALA A 878 18.14 -14.06 12.55
N LEU A 879 18.48 -12.80 12.85
CA LEU A 879 17.84 -11.99 13.89
C LEU A 879 17.45 -10.63 13.31
N ARG A 880 16.20 -10.21 13.49
CA ARG A 880 15.69 -8.88 13.10
C ARG A 880 15.26 -8.12 14.34
N ILE A 881 15.74 -6.88 14.48
CA ILE A 881 15.43 -6.02 15.62
C ILE A 881 14.75 -4.77 15.08
N LEU A 882 13.46 -4.64 15.34
CA LEU A 882 12.61 -3.50 15.04
C LEU A 882 12.39 -2.70 16.33
N SER A 883 12.73 -1.42 16.30
CA SER A 883 12.61 -0.54 17.47
C SER A 883 12.18 0.88 17.08
N TYR A 884 11.58 1.57 18.05
CA TYR A 884 11.10 2.96 17.91
C TYR A 884 11.76 3.88 18.95
N PRO A 885 13.07 4.15 18.84
CA PRO A 885 13.74 5.03 19.78
C PRO A 885 13.44 6.50 19.46
N ARG A 886 13.27 7.30 20.52
CA ARG A 886 13.09 8.75 20.45
C ARG A 886 14.12 9.42 21.34
N ILE A 887 14.71 10.52 20.87
CA ILE A 887 15.71 11.25 21.66
C ILE A 887 15.36 12.73 21.74
N PHE A 888 15.63 13.34 22.88
CA PHE A 888 15.73 14.79 22.97
C PHE A 888 17.11 15.17 22.44
N ALA A 889 17.16 15.86 21.31
CA ALA A 889 18.40 16.27 20.68
C ALA A 889 19.06 17.44 21.43
N ASP A 890 19.61 17.15 22.60
CA ASP A 890 20.23 18.11 23.49
C ASP A 890 21.37 18.89 22.81
N LYS A 891 21.52 20.16 23.18
CA LYS A 891 22.54 21.05 22.58
C LYS A 891 23.97 20.54 22.80
N ALA A 892 24.22 19.77 23.86
CA ALA A 892 25.54 19.21 24.15
C ALA A 892 25.86 17.96 23.31
N GLY A 893 24.88 17.37 22.61
CA GLY A 893 25.05 16.16 21.80
C GLY A 893 25.31 14.90 22.63
N LYS A 894 24.87 14.86 23.89
CA LYS A 894 25.14 13.74 24.81
C LYS A 894 24.13 12.61 24.65
N ASN A 895 22.88 12.92 24.30
CA ASN A 895 21.83 11.92 24.22
C ASN A 895 22.06 10.96 23.06
N ARG A 896 22.08 9.66 23.37
CA ARG A 896 22.18 8.57 22.39
C ARG A 896 21.50 7.30 22.89
N LEU A 897 20.91 6.55 21.95
CA LEU A 897 20.46 5.18 22.12
C LEU A 897 21.30 4.27 21.22
N THR A 898 21.82 3.18 21.76
CA THR A 898 22.60 2.19 21.01
C THR A 898 21.89 0.84 21.06
N VAL A 899 21.75 0.20 19.91
CA VAL A 899 21.31 -1.20 19.80
C VAL A 899 22.56 -2.05 19.58
N ALA A 900 22.74 -3.10 20.37
CA ALA A 900 23.91 -3.97 20.32
C ALA A 900 23.54 -5.44 20.45
N PHE A 901 24.43 -6.32 20.00
CA PHE A 901 24.25 -7.76 20.04
C PHE A 901 25.48 -8.50 20.56
N SER A 902 25.24 -9.61 21.27
CA SER A 902 26.27 -10.51 21.80
C SER A 902 25.81 -11.96 21.71
N GLU A 903 26.71 -12.89 21.37
CA GLU A 903 26.44 -14.34 21.42
C GLU A 903 26.64 -14.92 22.82
N ASP A 904 27.55 -14.34 23.61
CA ASP A 904 27.97 -14.83 24.94
C ASP A 904 27.42 -14.01 26.12
N GLY A 905 26.83 -12.85 25.84
CA GLY A 905 26.31 -11.92 26.85
C GLY A 905 27.39 -11.09 27.55
N ALA A 906 28.66 -11.23 27.15
CA ALA A 906 29.80 -10.51 27.71
C ALA A 906 30.32 -9.43 26.76
N LYS A 907 30.47 -9.75 25.47
CA LYS A 907 30.99 -8.81 24.46
C LYS A 907 29.89 -8.38 23.51
N PHE A 908 29.54 -7.10 23.55
CA PHE A 908 28.50 -6.51 22.71
C PHE A 908 29.10 -5.76 21.53
N THR A 909 28.61 -6.07 20.33
CA THR A 909 28.90 -5.35 19.10
C THR A 909 27.74 -4.40 18.80
N THR A 910 28.04 -3.12 18.61
CA THR A 910 27.04 -2.12 18.22
C THR A 910 26.50 -2.41 16.83
N LEU A 911 25.17 -2.43 16.70
CA LEU A 911 24.44 -2.60 15.44
C LEU A 911 23.92 -1.28 14.89
N ASP A 912 23.34 -0.46 15.77
CA ASP A 912 22.74 0.81 15.37
C ASP A 912 22.86 1.85 16.48
N THR A 913 22.83 3.13 16.11
CA THR A 913 22.88 4.24 17.07
C THR A 913 22.01 5.40 16.61
N LEU A 914 21.12 5.86 17.48
CA LEU A 914 20.41 7.13 17.35
C LEU A 914 21.06 8.15 18.28
N ALA A 915 21.69 9.19 17.72
CA ALA A 915 22.41 10.21 18.48
C ALA A 915 21.83 11.61 18.24
N SER A 916 21.96 12.47 19.26
CA SER A 916 21.50 13.86 19.22
C SER A 916 22.12 14.63 18.06
N ASN A 917 21.25 15.19 17.21
CA ASN A 917 21.63 16.14 16.15
C ASN A 917 21.74 17.59 16.68
N ARG A 918 21.66 17.78 18.01
CA ARG A 918 21.72 19.08 18.70
C ARG A 918 20.61 20.07 18.32
N SER A 919 19.47 19.59 17.79
CA SER A 919 18.38 20.45 17.32
C SER A 919 17.66 21.19 18.45
N GLY A 920 17.74 20.69 19.69
CA GLY A 920 17.00 21.19 20.84
C GLY A 920 15.56 20.68 20.92
N HIS A 921 15.17 19.70 20.10
CA HIS A 921 13.81 19.13 20.08
C HIS A 921 13.85 17.62 20.21
N TRP A 922 12.68 17.05 20.46
CA TRP A 922 12.48 15.62 20.36
C TRP A 922 12.47 15.17 18.91
N GLU A 923 13.22 14.12 18.60
CA GLU A 923 13.38 13.54 17.27
C GLU A 923 13.09 12.04 17.34
N GLY A 924 12.51 11.47 16.28
CA GLY A 924 12.37 10.02 16.14
C GLY A 924 11.09 9.39 16.72
N LEU A 925 10.07 10.17 17.09
CA LEU A 925 8.82 9.62 17.62
C LEU A 925 8.18 8.69 16.58
N MET A 926 8.04 7.40 16.94
CA MET A 926 7.51 6.35 16.06
C MET A 926 8.24 6.25 14.70
N VAL A 927 9.49 6.71 14.64
CA VAL A 927 10.34 6.52 13.45
C VAL A 927 10.99 5.15 13.57
N ARG A 928 10.64 4.28 12.64
CA ARG A 928 11.09 2.89 12.58
C ARG A 928 12.61 2.78 12.44
N ARG A 929 13.23 1.91 13.23
CA ARG A 929 14.65 1.53 13.07
C ARG A 929 14.78 0.01 13.10
N ILE A 930 15.47 -0.52 12.08
CA ILE A 930 15.65 -1.95 11.89
C ILE A 930 17.13 -2.28 11.85
N SER A 931 17.51 -3.38 12.48
CA SER A 931 18.84 -4.00 12.37
C SER A 931 18.65 -5.48 12.08
N VAL A 932 19.34 -5.99 11.06
CA VAL A 932 19.26 -7.40 10.69
C VAL A 932 20.64 -8.07 10.77
N LEU A 933 20.72 -9.14 11.55
CA LEU A 933 21.88 -10.03 11.57
C LEU A 933 21.56 -11.31 10.81
N ARG A 934 22.51 -11.75 9.99
CA ARG A 934 22.48 -13.04 9.29
C ARG A 934 23.70 -13.84 9.68
N PHE A 935 23.49 -15.06 10.12
CA PHE A 935 24.54 -15.91 10.64
C PHE A 935 24.92 -16.96 9.60
N THR A 936 26.16 -16.89 9.10
CA THR A 936 26.70 -17.93 8.19
C THR A 936 26.90 -19.25 8.90
N LYS A 937 27.22 -19.19 10.20
CA LYS A 937 27.17 -20.31 11.14
C LYS A 937 26.03 -20.03 12.11
N PRO A 938 24.93 -20.81 12.06
CA PRO A 938 23.81 -20.62 12.96
C PRO A 938 24.24 -20.62 14.42
N ILE A 939 23.56 -19.81 15.23
CA ILE A 939 23.84 -19.67 16.66
C ILE A 939 22.70 -20.28 17.47
N HIS A 940 22.95 -20.56 18.74
CA HIS A 940 21.92 -21.06 19.67
C HIS A 940 21.59 -20.09 20.80
N ASN A 941 22.41 -19.06 21.00
CA ASN A 941 22.27 -18.09 22.07
C ASN A 941 22.51 -16.69 21.50
N GLY A 942 21.77 -15.71 21.99
CA GLY A 942 21.94 -14.31 21.61
C GLY A 942 21.37 -13.37 22.65
N PHE A 943 21.98 -12.20 22.78
CA PHE A 943 21.58 -11.13 23.69
C PHE A 943 21.46 -9.85 22.89
N VAL A 944 20.26 -9.29 22.82
CA VAL A 944 20.01 -7.96 22.23
C VAL A 944 19.99 -6.95 23.35
N ARG A 945 20.81 -5.89 23.26
CA ARG A 945 20.89 -4.83 24.26
C ARG A 945 20.54 -3.48 23.67
N PHE A 946 19.76 -2.72 24.43
CA PHE A 946 19.50 -1.29 24.21
C PHE A 946 20.19 -0.50 25.31
N ASP A 947 21.16 0.33 24.94
CA ASP A 947 21.89 1.20 25.87
C ASP A 947 21.44 2.65 25.71
N PHE A 948 21.07 3.28 26.83
CA PHE A 948 20.56 4.64 26.89
C PHE A 948 21.57 5.51 27.63
N SER A 949 21.85 6.70 27.10
CA SER A 949 22.77 7.63 27.76
C SER A 949 22.19 8.36 28.97
N GLY A 950 20.86 8.30 29.18
CA GLY A 950 20.16 9.03 30.23
C GLY A 950 18.66 9.22 29.92
N PRO A 951 17.95 10.06 30.70
CA PRO A 951 16.47 10.17 30.65
C PRO A 951 15.96 10.97 29.44
N GLY A 952 16.84 11.68 28.73
CA GLY A 952 16.51 12.34 27.46
C GLY A 952 16.42 11.38 26.25
N VAL A 953 16.41 10.07 26.51
CA VAL A 953 16.33 9.00 25.53
C VAL A 953 15.17 8.08 25.93
N GLN A 954 14.32 7.76 24.97
CA GLN A 954 13.12 6.94 25.15
C GLN A 954 13.13 5.79 24.15
N LEU A 955 12.58 4.64 24.54
CA LEU A 955 12.26 3.52 23.65
C LEU A 955 10.75 3.29 23.70
N TRP A 956 10.09 3.41 22.55
CA TRP A 956 8.63 3.28 22.44
C TRP A 956 8.22 1.88 22.00
N SER A 957 7.08 1.43 22.52
CA SER A 957 6.40 0.22 22.06
C SER A 957 4.91 0.29 22.45
N ARG A 958 4.03 0.33 21.45
CA ARG A 958 2.58 0.45 21.64
C ARG A 958 1.87 -0.86 21.33
N ASP A 959 0.63 -1.02 21.77
CA ASP A 959 -0.19 -2.19 21.43
C ASP A 959 -0.44 -2.32 19.91
N ASP A 960 -0.58 -1.19 19.22
CA ASP A 960 -0.86 -1.14 17.78
C ASP A 960 0.41 -1.19 16.92
N THR A 961 1.53 -0.72 17.45
CA THR A 961 2.85 -0.72 16.79
C THR A 961 3.94 -1.12 17.79
N PRO A 962 4.04 -2.42 18.13
CA PRO A 962 5.02 -2.89 19.09
C PRO A 962 6.43 -2.93 18.49
N MET A 963 7.45 -2.69 19.32
CA MET A 963 8.80 -3.11 18.98
C MET A 963 8.86 -4.64 18.84
N ARG A 964 9.81 -5.14 18.05
CA ARG A 964 9.92 -6.58 17.78
C ARG A 964 11.37 -7.03 17.74
N ILE A 965 11.65 -8.15 18.40
CA ILE A 965 12.86 -8.95 18.15
C ILE A 965 12.42 -10.28 17.58
N GLU A 966 12.82 -10.57 16.35
CA GLU A 966 12.44 -11.77 15.62
C GLU A 966 13.68 -12.63 15.33
N ALA A 967 13.69 -13.88 15.78
CA ALA A 967 14.68 -14.88 15.42
C ALA A 967 14.09 -15.88 14.42
N VAL A 968 14.77 -16.06 13.29
CA VAL A 968 14.44 -17.10 12.31
C VAL A 968 15.16 -18.39 12.69
N LEU A 969 14.40 -19.46 12.82
CA LEU A 969 14.86 -20.76 13.31
C LEU A 969 14.83 -21.80 12.20
N ASP A 970 15.86 -22.65 12.14
CA ASP A 970 15.81 -23.91 11.40
C ASP A 970 15.06 -24.96 12.23
N THR A 971 13.84 -25.28 11.84
CA THR A 971 12.98 -26.25 12.51
C THR A 971 12.84 -27.55 11.73
N SER A 972 13.83 -27.91 10.91
CA SER A 972 13.85 -29.18 10.16
C SER A 972 13.70 -30.42 11.05
N ALA A 973 14.06 -30.31 12.34
CA ALA A 973 13.85 -31.36 13.34
C ALA A 973 12.38 -31.52 13.80
N PHE A 974 11.52 -30.54 13.57
CA PHE A 974 10.10 -30.61 13.91
C PHE A 974 9.32 -31.22 12.73
N THR A 975 8.81 -32.44 12.90
CA THR A 975 8.14 -33.19 11.81
C THR A 975 6.61 -33.17 11.91
N GLY A 976 6.03 -32.26 12.70
CA GLY A 976 4.58 -32.27 13.00
C GLY A 976 4.17 -33.19 14.16
N LEU A 977 2.90 -33.09 14.57
CA LEU A 977 2.35 -33.79 15.73
C LEU A 977 1.10 -34.59 15.33
N PRO A 978 1.14 -35.93 15.32
CA PRO A 978 -0.04 -36.75 15.10
C PRO A 978 -0.94 -36.74 16.34
N ALA A 979 -2.25 -36.68 16.12
CA ALA A 979 -3.29 -36.83 17.12
C ALA A 979 -4.31 -37.89 16.67
N PRO A 980 -4.85 -38.69 17.61
CA PRO A 980 -5.85 -39.71 17.28
C PRO A 980 -7.17 -39.07 16.85
N ALA A 981 -8.05 -39.88 16.25
CA ALA A 981 -9.46 -39.50 16.12
C ALA A 981 -10.09 -39.40 17.51
N GLY A 982 -10.98 -38.42 17.70
CA GLY A 982 -11.64 -38.17 18.98
C GLY A 982 -10.79 -37.36 19.96
N SER A 983 -11.13 -37.46 21.25
CA SER A 983 -10.51 -36.61 22.27
C SER A 983 -9.14 -37.11 22.73
N PHE A 984 -8.20 -36.19 22.91
CA PHE A 984 -6.84 -36.48 23.39
C PHE A 984 -6.40 -35.46 24.45
N ALA A 985 -5.41 -35.82 25.26
CA ALA A 985 -4.87 -34.95 26.30
C ALA A 985 -3.66 -34.14 25.80
N VAL A 986 -3.54 -32.91 26.32
CA VAL A 986 -2.37 -32.05 26.20
C VAL A 986 -1.93 -31.59 27.58
N GLU A 987 -0.64 -31.73 27.86
CA GLU A 987 -0.05 -31.44 29.17
C GLU A 987 1.20 -30.58 29.06
N LEU A 988 1.32 -29.60 29.96
CA LEU A 988 2.56 -28.87 30.19
C LEU A 988 3.39 -29.59 31.25
N LEU A 989 4.44 -30.30 30.81
CA LEU A 989 5.31 -31.06 31.69
C LEU A 989 6.32 -30.17 32.43
N HIS A 990 6.81 -29.11 31.76
CA HIS A 990 7.77 -28.17 32.35
C HIS A 990 7.78 -26.84 31.60
N ASN A 991 7.90 -25.72 32.31
CA ASN A 991 8.22 -24.39 31.78
C ASN A 991 8.76 -23.45 32.87
N GLY A 992 9.56 -24.00 33.80
CA GLY A 992 10.06 -23.26 34.97
C GLY A 992 8.97 -22.58 35.82
N GLY A 993 7.80 -23.21 35.96
CA GLY A 993 6.67 -22.70 36.74
C GLY A 993 5.87 -21.56 36.09
N GLN A 994 6.21 -21.15 34.86
CA GLN A 994 5.50 -20.10 34.14
C GLN A 994 4.35 -20.68 33.28
N PRO A 995 3.18 -20.03 33.24
CA PRO A 995 2.09 -20.44 32.35
C PRO A 995 2.49 -20.25 30.89
N LEU A 996 1.86 -21.02 30.01
CA LEU A 996 2.12 -20.99 28.58
C LEU A 996 0.80 -21.18 27.84
N SER A 997 0.61 -20.55 26.67
CA SER A 997 -0.57 -20.84 25.85
C SER A 997 -0.18 -21.48 24.52
N LEU A 998 -0.97 -22.46 24.10
CA LEU A 998 -0.73 -23.32 22.93
C LEU A 998 -1.78 -23.08 21.85
N PHE A 999 -1.34 -23.03 20.60
CA PHE A 999 -2.20 -23.13 19.42
C PHE A 999 -1.71 -24.28 18.53
N LEU A 1000 -2.64 -25.12 18.08
CA LEU A 1000 -2.39 -26.25 17.18
C LEU A 1000 -3.23 -26.07 15.91
N THR A 1001 -2.66 -26.39 14.74
CA THR A 1001 -3.43 -26.42 13.49
C THR A 1001 -2.88 -27.48 12.53
N PRO A 1002 -3.75 -28.19 11.78
CA PRO A 1002 -3.33 -29.07 10.70
C PRO A 1002 -2.71 -28.32 9.52
N GLU A 1003 -2.90 -27.00 9.45
CA GLU A 1003 -2.38 -26.17 8.36
C GLU A 1003 -0.95 -25.68 8.62
N LEU A 1004 -0.23 -25.38 7.53
CA LEU A 1004 1.01 -24.61 7.63
C LEU A 1004 0.65 -23.14 7.85
N LEU A 1005 1.01 -22.59 9.01
CA LEU A 1005 0.81 -21.16 9.25
C LEU A 1005 1.78 -20.34 8.40
N PRO A 1006 1.31 -19.25 7.78
CA PRO A 1006 2.11 -18.44 6.89
C PRO A 1006 3.18 -17.67 7.68
N TYR A 1007 4.40 -17.67 7.15
CA TYR A 1007 5.43 -16.69 7.51
C TYR A 1007 6.11 -16.23 6.22
N ARG A 1008 6.23 -14.91 6.07
CA ARG A 1008 6.64 -14.26 4.82
C ARG A 1008 7.85 -13.36 5.07
N PRO A 1009 9.08 -13.88 4.88
CA PRO A 1009 10.31 -13.11 5.08
C PRO A 1009 10.41 -11.88 4.17
N ASP A 1010 9.75 -11.90 3.01
CA ASP A 1010 9.65 -10.83 2.02
C ASP A 1010 8.82 -9.62 2.49
N LEU A 1011 8.00 -9.79 3.53
CA LEU A 1011 7.30 -8.69 4.20
C LEU A 1011 8.16 -7.99 5.26
N GLN A 1012 9.30 -8.57 5.63
CA GLN A 1012 10.22 -7.97 6.59
C GLN A 1012 11.26 -7.11 5.87
N ASP A 1013 11.52 -5.91 6.40
CA ASP A 1013 12.60 -5.08 5.87
C ASP A 1013 13.99 -5.65 6.19
N ASN A 1014 14.93 -5.39 5.30
CA ASN A 1014 16.30 -5.89 5.40
C ASN A 1014 17.37 -4.79 5.39
N TYR A 1015 17.08 -3.66 6.05
CA TYR A 1015 17.97 -2.50 6.20
C TYR A 1015 19.37 -2.81 6.73
#